data_AF-A0A1G0E3H7-F1
#
_entry.id   AF-A0A1G0E3H7-F1
#
_cell.length_a   1.000
_cell.length_b   1.000
_cell.length_c   1.000
_cell.angle_alpha   90.00
_cell.angle_beta   90.00
_cell.angle_gamma   90.00
#
_symmetry.space_group_name_H-M   'P 1'
#
loop_
_entity.id
_entity.type
_entity.pdbx_description
1 polymer ?
#
loop_
_entity_poly.entity_id
_entity_poly.type
_entity_poly.pdbx_seq_one_letter_code
_entity_poly.pdbx_strand_id
1 'polypeptide(L)'
;MNRELIEEELKASPQTPSLLALTLHELEGTDLVVTLPSDWKGASEEVGQGYNISEGNLNFTSLADRNQILAQYFYEKYFSNGSIDRETLFSVALGLWRKEIGRTDFASGRLLVDVSQYVDILHLATEHITAGANCFDVLHVIEAMLVHAQNIRIESLIELARAQHIGTKGDLCASMLYRSLDNWLTTRPQVAREIWESMADSTDEVAANLLGTSLIGLSRSNPSVSVTLAIGATESTQTFRKRIGHWLCGSLLQQSNLSAQDRATLEQIILNGIYDADNDISKESVRAATGALHLSTVFDNALLELAQNEQQDALIAIGNALYLKSSELQKQDRFFCWLPMLVAVPPTGAQSMDSLDFVLSNVLRNDPANCPIVIEFLTSWTLRHSRETPSEKAFVQCFDQCMYKLADQPDVLASVITDWLTSDARQLAGAAAGILSELEVHRCNGAHLDPGKLSVMNAEELMFLARRILGFAHSPQQLLSLSLSMLNVDTDTLLRTIPLLRTLIVDEIGYDYPGTTIEALVAAAASEYRPNVKAEIDGWRKCIESIQDELEQLPRLNELRPPSQLQRQFALARSRQIAKAQKEASKGSIIRHIATEIPLKAGRGWFNHMHGVYGEPSSLKSFEYSIELPRREVLDPIGNAIRGFHLRTARKNSE
;
A
#
# COMPACT_ATOMS: atom_id res chain seq x y z
N MET A 1 23.90 6.95 25.06
CA MET A 1 24.35 5.65 25.62
C MET A 1 24.91 4.72 24.54
N ASN A 2 24.14 4.11 23.63
CA ASN A 2 24.62 2.94 22.83
C ASN A 2 25.77 3.18 21.82
N ARG A 3 26.05 4.43 21.42
CA ARG A 3 27.14 4.77 20.48
C ARG A 3 28.47 5.00 21.20
N GLU A 4 28.43 5.23 22.51
CA GLU A 4 29.57 5.71 23.30
C GLU A 4 30.66 4.64 23.49
N LEU A 5 30.31 3.36 23.66
CA LEU A 5 31.30 2.30 23.89
C LEU A 5 32.21 2.04 22.68
N ILE A 6 31.64 1.92 21.48
CA ILE A 6 32.43 1.72 20.25
C ILE A 6 33.19 3.02 19.90
N GLU A 7 32.58 4.19 20.08
CA GLU A 7 33.24 5.48 19.88
C GLU A 7 34.38 5.73 20.87
N GLU A 8 34.32 5.19 22.09
CA GLU A 8 35.42 5.21 23.05
C GLU A 8 36.61 4.38 22.58
N GLU A 9 36.37 3.23 21.95
CA GLU A 9 37.45 2.40 21.36
C GLU A 9 38.17 3.12 20.22
N LEU A 10 37.41 3.81 19.37
CA LEU A 10 37.95 4.53 18.20
C LEU A 10 38.77 5.77 18.57
N LYS A 11 38.62 6.29 19.79
CA LYS A 11 39.43 7.41 20.29
C LYS A 11 40.85 7.00 20.67
N ALA A 12 41.10 5.71 20.89
CA ALA A 12 42.45 5.21 21.14
C ALA A 12 43.19 4.99 19.81
N SER A 13 44.46 5.41 19.71
CA SER A 13 45.31 5.03 18.57
C SER A 13 45.30 3.50 18.44
N PRO A 14 44.99 2.92 17.26
CA PRO A 14 44.88 1.48 17.10
C PRO A 14 46.27 0.84 17.26
N GLN A 15 46.48 0.16 18.39
CA GLN A 15 47.75 -0.47 18.77
C GLN A 15 47.74 -1.99 18.62
N THR A 16 46.61 -2.56 18.19
CA THR A 16 46.43 -4.01 18.02
C THR A 16 45.75 -4.33 16.69
N PRO A 17 45.96 -5.54 16.14
CA PRO A 17 45.25 -6.04 14.97
C PRO A 17 43.72 -5.89 15.07
N SER A 18 43.16 -6.10 16.26
CA SER A 18 41.71 -5.99 16.49
C SER A 18 41.19 -4.55 16.45
N LEU A 19 41.95 -3.56 16.92
CA LEU A 19 41.57 -2.14 16.81
C LEU A 19 41.68 -1.64 15.35
N LEU A 20 42.64 -2.18 14.60
CA LEU A 20 42.71 -1.97 13.15
C LEU A 20 41.54 -2.64 12.41
N ALA A 21 41.13 -3.84 12.84
CA ALA A 21 39.92 -4.50 12.35
C ALA A 21 38.66 -3.64 12.62
N LEU A 22 38.54 -3.07 13.82
CA LEU A 22 37.45 -2.16 14.18
C LEU A 22 37.45 -0.90 13.30
N THR A 23 38.62 -0.34 13.03
CA THR A 23 38.76 0.83 12.16
C THR A 23 38.24 0.54 10.75
N LEU A 24 38.64 -0.60 10.17
CA LEU A 24 38.11 -1.04 8.87
C LEU A 24 36.60 -1.32 8.92
N HIS A 25 36.11 -1.88 10.02
CA HIS A 25 34.69 -2.18 10.19
C HIS A 25 33.81 -0.94 10.14
N GLU A 26 34.26 0.14 10.79
CA GLU A 26 33.57 1.43 10.88
C GLU A 26 33.51 2.20 9.56
N LEU A 27 34.46 1.96 8.66
CA LEU A 27 34.47 2.53 7.30
C LEU A 27 33.40 1.91 6.38
N GLU A 28 32.55 1.03 6.91
CA GLU A 28 31.45 0.38 6.21
C GLU A 28 31.88 -0.51 5.02
N GLY A 29 33.18 -0.72 4.81
CA GLY A 29 33.75 -1.54 3.73
C GLY A 29 34.02 -3.03 4.06
N THR A 30 34.20 -3.82 3.00
CA THR A 30 34.72 -5.21 3.06
C THR A 30 36.24 -5.26 2.94
N ASP A 31 36.92 -4.13 3.17
CA ASP A 31 38.36 -4.02 3.05
C ASP A 31 39.06 -4.97 4.02
N LEU A 32 40.13 -5.58 3.52
CA LEU A 32 40.95 -6.54 4.23
C LEU A 32 42.35 -5.98 4.51
N VAL A 33 42.65 -4.77 4.05
CA VAL A 33 43.98 -4.17 4.16
C VAL A 33 43.86 -2.82 4.84
N VAL A 34 44.70 -2.60 5.84
CA VAL A 34 44.81 -1.32 6.55
C VAL A 34 46.26 -0.96 6.76
N THR A 35 46.62 0.27 6.40
CA THR A 35 47.97 0.79 6.60
C THR A 35 48.21 1.04 8.08
N LEU A 36 49.37 0.60 8.57
CA LEU A 36 49.74 0.78 9.97
C LEU A 36 49.93 2.28 10.27
N PRO A 37 49.40 2.78 11.39
CA PRO A 37 49.65 4.14 11.85
C PRO A 37 51.15 4.40 12.04
N SER A 38 51.57 5.65 11.85
CA SER A 38 52.97 6.05 12.06
C SER A 38 53.45 5.86 13.51
N ASP A 39 52.52 5.78 14.47
CA ASP A 39 52.74 5.52 15.90
C ASP A 39 52.48 4.05 16.30
N TRP A 40 52.41 3.12 15.34
CA TRP A 40 52.24 1.69 15.60
C TRP A 40 53.35 1.14 16.50
N LYS A 41 52.93 0.49 17.60
CA LYS A 41 53.84 -0.10 18.61
C LYS A 41 53.95 -1.63 18.52
N GLY A 42 53.22 -2.26 17.61
CA GLY A 42 53.26 -3.71 17.39
C GLY A 42 54.46 -4.13 16.54
N ALA A 43 54.53 -5.42 16.21
CA ALA A 43 55.57 -5.96 15.35
C ALA A 43 55.48 -5.37 13.91
N SER A 44 56.63 -5.19 13.27
CA SER A 44 56.73 -4.74 11.87
C SER A 44 56.48 -5.87 10.87
N GLU A 45 56.67 -7.11 11.30
CA GLU A 45 56.31 -8.33 10.59
C GLU A 45 55.73 -9.34 11.60
N GLU A 46 54.53 -9.83 11.33
CA GLU A 46 53.84 -10.78 12.21
C GLU A 46 52.84 -11.60 11.41
N VAL A 47 52.88 -12.93 11.55
CA VAL A 47 51.86 -13.82 11.00
C VAL A 47 51.00 -14.33 12.15
N GLY A 48 49.80 -13.77 12.28
CA GLY A 48 48.81 -14.20 13.25
C GLY A 48 47.81 -15.17 12.63
N GLN A 49 46.91 -15.69 13.47
CA GLN A 49 45.80 -16.50 12.97
C GLN A 49 44.80 -15.59 12.23
N GLY A 50 44.72 -15.74 10.90
CA GLY A 50 43.77 -14.99 10.05
C GLY A 50 44.24 -13.60 9.59
N TYR A 51 45.48 -13.20 9.89
CA TYR A 51 46.07 -11.96 9.40
C TYR A 51 47.60 -12.04 9.27
N ASN A 52 48.16 -11.15 8.45
CA ASN A 52 49.60 -10.97 8.30
C ASN A 52 49.94 -9.46 8.26
N ILE A 53 50.94 -9.07 9.05
CA ILE A 53 51.55 -7.75 9.01
C ILE A 53 52.81 -7.83 8.16
N SER A 54 52.83 -7.11 7.05
CA SER A 54 53.98 -7.03 6.15
C SER A 54 53.99 -5.70 5.41
N GLU A 55 55.17 -5.16 5.13
CA GLU A 55 55.35 -3.95 4.31
C GLU A 55 54.58 -2.71 4.84
N GLY A 56 54.43 -2.59 6.16
CA GLY A 56 53.72 -1.46 6.77
C GLY A 56 52.19 -1.55 6.67
N ASN A 57 51.64 -2.69 6.25
CA ASN A 57 50.20 -2.95 6.20
C ASN A 57 49.83 -4.18 7.03
N LEU A 58 48.62 -4.15 7.58
CA LEU A 58 47.97 -5.33 8.11
C LEU A 58 46.98 -5.86 7.07
N ASN A 59 47.11 -7.14 6.73
CA ASN A 59 46.29 -7.84 5.74
C ASN A 59 45.52 -8.98 6.43
N PHE A 60 44.19 -8.91 6.42
CA PHE A 60 43.31 -10.00 6.83
C PHE A 60 43.19 -11.03 5.71
N THR A 61 43.22 -12.32 6.07
CA THR A 61 43.11 -13.42 5.09
C THR A 61 41.72 -13.48 4.45
N SER A 62 40.69 -13.11 5.19
CA SER A 62 39.31 -13.02 4.71
C SER A 62 38.48 -12.06 5.55
N LEU A 63 37.28 -11.71 5.07
CA LEU A 63 36.31 -10.94 5.85
C LEU A 63 35.89 -11.69 7.13
N ALA A 64 35.77 -13.01 7.04
CA ALA A 64 35.46 -13.87 8.18
C ALA A 64 36.55 -13.80 9.26
N ASP A 65 37.83 -13.82 8.87
CA ASP A 65 38.95 -13.71 9.80
C ASP A 65 38.99 -12.33 10.48
N ARG A 66 38.81 -11.26 9.71
CA ARG A 66 38.69 -9.89 10.24
C ARG A 66 37.58 -9.79 11.29
N ASN A 67 36.39 -10.27 10.95
CA ASN A 67 35.22 -10.22 11.82
C ASN A 67 35.37 -11.13 13.06
N GLN A 68 36.05 -12.28 12.93
CA GLN A 68 36.36 -13.14 14.07
C GLN A 68 37.33 -12.48 15.06
N ILE A 69 38.39 -11.84 14.55
CA ILE A 69 39.35 -11.09 15.38
C ILE A 69 38.66 -9.94 16.11
N LEU A 70 37.72 -9.26 15.44
CA LEU A 70 36.94 -8.19 16.03
C LEU A 70 35.97 -8.70 17.10
N ALA A 71 35.25 -9.79 16.84
CA ALA A 71 34.36 -10.44 17.80
C ALA A 71 35.11 -10.86 19.07
N GLN A 72 36.26 -11.52 18.91
CA GLN A 72 37.09 -11.98 20.02
C GLN A 72 37.59 -10.80 20.87
N TYR A 73 37.93 -9.67 20.25
CA TYR A 73 38.33 -8.46 21.00
C TYR A 73 37.23 -7.96 21.93
N PHE A 74 36.00 -7.84 21.43
CA PHE A 74 34.88 -7.39 22.26
C PHE A 74 34.51 -8.44 23.33
N TYR A 75 34.63 -9.74 23.00
CA TYR A 75 34.48 -10.81 23.97
C TYR A 75 35.48 -10.68 25.12
N GLU A 76 36.78 -10.61 24.80
CA GLU A 76 37.85 -10.51 25.79
C GLU A 76 37.73 -9.23 26.63
N LYS A 77 37.37 -8.11 26.00
CA LYS A 77 37.30 -6.82 26.69
C LYS A 77 36.13 -6.71 27.66
N TYR A 78 34.94 -7.15 27.25
CA TYR A 78 33.70 -6.86 27.97
C TYR A 78 33.09 -8.09 28.67
N PHE A 79 33.40 -9.31 28.22
CA PHE A 79 32.64 -10.50 28.61
C PHE A 79 33.51 -11.65 29.17
N SER A 80 34.84 -11.57 29.08
CA SER A 80 35.74 -12.62 29.59
C SER A 80 35.85 -12.66 31.13
N ASN A 81 35.58 -11.54 31.80
CA ASN A 81 35.84 -11.36 33.24
C ASN A 81 34.57 -10.96 34.00
N GLY A 82 33.63 -11.90 34.19
CA GLY A 82 32.48 -11.69 35.08
C GLY A 82 31.17 -12.30 34.59
N SER A 83 30.07 -11.93 35.23
CA SER A 83 28.72 -12.22 34.73
C SER A 83 28.45 -11.39 33.48
N ILE A 84 27.99 -12.04 32.41
CA ILE A 84 27.66 -11.37 31.14
C ILE A 84 26.47 -10.44 31.37
N ASP A 85 26.71 -9.14 31.23
CA ASP A 85 25.65 -8.14 31.27
C ASP A 85 24.91 -8.08 29.94
N ARG A 86 23.60 -8.36 30.00
CA ARG A 86 22.71 -8.45 28.85
C ARG A 86 22.59 -7.13 28.09
N GLU A 87 22.50 -6.00 28.80
CA GLU A 87 22.36 -4.68 28.15
C GLU A 87 23.63 -4.31 27.37
N THR A 88 24.80 -4.51 27.98
CA THR A 88 26.09 -4.30 27.32
C THR A 88 26.26 -5.23 26.13
N LEU A 89 25.92 -6.51 26.26
CA LEU A 89 26.02 -7.51 25.18
C LEU A 89 25.23 -7.10 23.94
N PHE A 90 23.92 -6.87 24.09
CA PHE A 90 23.08 -6.51 22.94
C PHE A 90 23.40 -5.12 22.41
N SER A 91 23.86 -4.18 23.26
CA SER A 91 24.29 -2.85 22.79
C SER A 91 25.55 -2.93 21.92
N VAL A 92 26.58 -3.67 22.36
CA VAL A 92 27.83 -3.83 21.59
C VAL A 92 27.56 -4.58 20.29
N ALA A 93 26.81 -5.67 20.36
CA ALA A 93 26.50 -6.47 19.19
C ALA A 93 25.63 -5.70 18.17
N LEU A 94 24.66 -4.90 18.63
CA LEU A 94 23.88 -4.02 17.76
C LEU A 94 24.73 -2.92 17.13
N GLY A 95 25.68 -2.34 17.88
CA GLY A 95 26.62 -1.35 17.37
C GLY A 95 27.44 -1.90 16.20
N LEU A 96 27.97 -3.13 16.34
CA LEU A 96 28.67 -3.84 15.27
C LEU A 96 27.74 -4.14 14.09
N TRP A 97 26.54 -4.65 14.36
CA TRP A 97 25.57 -5.05 13.33
C TRP A 97 25.15 -3.88 12.43
N ARG A 98 25.00 -2.66 12.97
CA ARG A 98 24.64 -1.47 12.20
C ARG A 98 25.62 -1.15 11.08
N LYS A 99 26.87 -1.58 11.22
CA LYS A 99 27.93 -1.45 10.20
C LYS A 99 28.01 -2.64 9.25
N GLU A 100 27.19 -3.67 9.46
CA GLU A 100 27.18 -4.92 8.72
C GLU A 100 25.99 -5.08 7.77
N ILE A 101 25.10 -4.08 7.69
CA ILE A 101 23.90 -4.13 6.86
C ILE A 101 24.29 -4.38 5.39
N GLY A 102 23.70 -5.43 4.79
CA GLY A 102 23.98 -5.83 3.41
C GLY A 102 25.23 -6.70 3.22
N ARG A 103 25.92 -7.10 4.30
CA ARG A 103 27.11 -7.97 4.23
C ARG A 103 26.75 -9.46 4.37
N THR A 104 27.73 -10.32 4.08
CA THR A 104 27.61 -11.79 4.10
C THR A 104 28.21 -12.46 5.34
N ASP A 105 28.98 -11.72 6.16
CA ASP A 105 29.60 -12.22 7.40
C ASP A 105 29.51 -11.13 8.48
N PHE A 106 29.29 -11.53 9.74
CA PHE A 106 28.89 -10.65 10.83
C PHE A 106 29.79 -10.82 12.06
N ALA A 107 30.54 -9.77 12.42
CA ALA A 107 31.28 -9.74 13.68
C ALA A 107 30.31 -9.73 14.88
N SER A 108 29.16 -9.06 14.75
CA SER A 108 28.09 -9.10 15.75
C SER A 108 27.60 -10.52 16.03
N GLY A 109 27.39 -11.33 14.99
CA GLY A 109 26.96 -12.72 15.11
C GLY A 109 28.02 -13.62 15.72
N ARG A 110 29.29 -13.47 15.30
CA ARG A 110 30.44 -14.20 15.86
C ARG A 110 30.63 -13.89 17.34
N LEU A 111 30.49 -12.63 17.75
CA LEU A 111 30.56 -12.23 19.16
C LEU A 111 29.51 -12.98 19.99
N LEU A 112 28.25 -13.03 19.52
CA LEU A 112 27.20 -13.77 20.22
C LEU A 112 27.50 -15.28 20.27
N VAL A 113 28.08 -15.86 19.22
CA VAL A 113 28.50 -17.27 19.23
C VAL A 113 29.63 -17.52 20.24
N ASP A 114 30.62 -16.64 20.34
CA ASP A 114 31.71 -16.75 21.33
C ASP A 114 31.15 -16.70 22.76
N VAL A 115 30.21 -15.78 23.02
CA VAL A 115 29.51 -15.66 24.30
C VAL A 115 28.60 -16.86 24.58
N SER A 116 28.00 -17.48 23.55
CA SER A 116 27.08 -18.62 23.69
C SER A 116 27.72 -19.88 24.28
N GLN A 117 29.05 -19.96 24.31
CA GLN A 117 29.77 -21.04 24.99
C GLN A 117 29.56 -21.02 26.50
N TYR A 118 29.16 -19.89 27.07
CA TYR A 118 29.06 -19.67 28.51
C TYR A 118 27.62 -19.41 28.98
N VAL A 119 26.76 -18.89 28.11
CA VAL A 119 25.38 -18.53 28.43
C VAL A 119 24.42 -18.84 27.29
N ASP A 120 23.13 -18.98 27.61
CA ASP A 120 22.08 -19.14 26.62
C ASP A 120 21.67 -17.78 26.05
N ILE A 121 22.20 -17.46 24.87
CA ILE A 121 21.94 -16.18 24.19
C ILE A 121 20.46 -16.00 23.84
N LEU A 122 19.74 -17.07 23.48
CA LEU A 122 18.33 -16.96 23.11
C LEU A 122 17.47 -16.67 24.35
N HIS A 123 17.81 -17.26 25.48
CA HIS A 123 17.18 -16.94 26.75
C HIS A 123 17.46 -15.49 27.16
N LEU A 124 18.72 -15.03 27.08
CA LEU A 124 19.07 -13.63 27.35
C LEU A 124 18.36 -12.65 26.41
N ALA A 125 18.19 -13.00 25.12
CA ALA A 125 17.42 -12.21 24.16
C ALA A 125 15.95 -12.10 24.59
N THR A 126 15.36 -13.21 25.03
CA THR A 126 13.98 -13.27 25.55
C THR A 126 13.82 -12.35 26.75
N GLU A 127 14.74 -12.44 27.71
CA GLU A 127 14.74 -11.55 28.88
C GLU A 127 14.91 -10.08 28.49
N HIS A 128 15.74 -9.79 27.47
CA HIS A 128 15.99 -8.42 27.03
C HIS A 128 14.73 -7.80 26.41
N ILE A 129 14.06 -8.55 25.51
CA ILE A 129 12.80 -8.14 24.88
C ILE A 129 11.71 -7.95 25.94
N THR A 130 11.57 -8.89 26.87
CA THR A 130 10.55 -8.80 27.93
C THR A 130 10.80 -7.67 28.92
N ALA A 131 12.05 -7.23 29.08
CA ALA A 131 12.42 -6.04 29.84
C ALA A 131 12.15 -4.70 29.11
N GLY A 132 11.62 -4.73 27.88
CA GLY A 132 11.23 -3.55 27.11
C GLY A 132 12.26 -3.09 26.07
N ALA A 133 13.28 -3.91 25.78
CA ALA A 133 14.18 -3.62 24.67
C ALA A 133 13.44 -3.67 23.32
N ASN A 134 13.95 -2.93 22.34
CA ASN A 134 13.38 -2.95 20.99
C ASN A 134 13.55 -4.34 20.38
N CYS A 135 12.43 -5.03 20.14
CA CYS A 135 12.44 -6.40 19.61
C CYS A 135 13.14 -6.49 18.25
N PHE A 136 12.98 -5.49 17.38
CA PHE A 136 13.62 -5.45 16.07
C PHE A 136 15.15 -5.43 16.17
N ASP A 137 15.69 -4.59 17.05
CA ASP A 137 17.14 -4.49 17.26
C ASP A 137 17.71 -5.83 17.75
N VAL A 138 17.03 -6.49 18.69
CA VAL A 138 17.46 -7.79 19.22
C VAL A 138 17.44 -8.87 18.14
N LEU A 139 16.37 -8.95 17.35
CA LEU A 139 16.21 -9.98 16.32
C LEU A 139 17.26 -9.85 15.20
N HIS A 140 17.70 -8.64 14.85
CA HIS A 140 18.77 -8.44 13.86
C HIS A 140 20.10 -9.05 14.29
N VAL A 141 20.44 -8.90 15.56
CA VAL A 141 21.68 -9.48 16.10
C VAL A 141 21.54 -11.00 16.26
N ILE A 142 20.35 -11.50 16.62
CA ILE A 142 20.09 -12.96 16.65
C ILE A 142 20.15 -13.58 15.26
N GLU A 143 19.62 -12.91 14.23
CA GLU A 143 19.77 -13.33 12.84
C GLU A 143 21.25 -13.46 12.45
N ALA A 144 22.07 -12.46 12.78
CA ALA A 144 23.50 -12.50 12.56
C ALA A 144 24.18 -13.67 13.31
N MET A 145 23.77 -13.96 14.55
CA MET A 145 24.28 -15.10 15.32
C MET A 145 23.94 -16.44 14.65
N LEU A 146 22.69 -16.61 14.19
CA LEU A 146 22.23 -17.88 13.60
C LEU A 146 23.07 -18.29 12.39
N VAL A 147 23.60 -17.35 11.60
CA VAL A 147 24.52 -17.64 10.48
C VAL A 147 25.73 -18.47 10.92
N HIS A 148 26.23 -18.24 12.14
CA HIS A 148 27.45 -18.86 12.67
C HIS A 148 27.18 -19.92 13.74
N ALA A 149 26.00 -19.92 14.37
CA ALA A 149 25.65 -20.83 15.45
C ALA A 149 25.64 -22.30 14.99
N GLN A 150 26.37 -23.17 15.69
CA GLN A 150 26.34 -24.61 15.41
C GLN A 150 25.12 -25.28 16.02
N ASN A 151 24.84 -24.96 17.29
CA ASN A 151 23.73 -25.49 18.07
C ASN A 151 23.01 -24.36 18.79
N ILE A 152 21.71 -24.54 19.04
CA ILE A 152 20.90 -23.66 19.88
C ILE A 152 20.04 -24.52 20.79
N ARG A 153 19.66 -23.97 21.95
CA ARG A 153 18.73 -24.64 22.86
C ARG A 153 17.30 -24.44 22.38
N ILE A 154 16.58 -25.54 22.18
CA ILE A 154 15.23 -25.52 21.59
C ILE A 154 14.23 -24.85 22.54
N GLU A 155 14.31 -25.09 23.85
CA GLU A 155 13.41 -24.46 24.81
C GLU A 155 13.53 -22.92 24.74
N SER A 156 14.77 -22.43 24.68
CA SER A 156 15.06 -20.99 24.61
C SER A 156 14.67 -20.36 23.27
N LEU A 157 14.74 -21.13 22.17
CA LEU A 157 14.18 -20.70 20.87
C LEU A 157 12.66 -20.54 20.95
N ILE A 158 11.95 -21.46 21.61
CA ILE A 158 10.49 -21.40 21.78
C ILE A 158 10.11 -20.19 22.64
N GLU A 159 10.84 -19.95 23.74
CA GLU A 159 10.66 -18.77 24.58
C GLU A 159 10.88 -17.47 23.81
N LEU A 160 11.95 -17.40 23.00
CA LEU A 160 12.24 -16.25 22.16
C LEU A 160 11.15 -16.00 21.12
N ALA A 161 10.66 -17.05 20.46
CA ALA A 161 9.58 -16.93 19.48
C ALA A 161 8.28 -16.43 20.13
N ARG A 162 8.00 -16.82 21.38
CA ARG A 162 6.85 -16.29 22.14
C ARG A 162 7.03 -14.81 22.51
N ALA A 163 8.21 -14.42 22.99
CA ALA A 163 8.51 -13.02 23.29
C ALA A 163 8.44 -12.14 22.03
N GLN A 164 8.98 -12.64 20.92
CA GLN A 164 8.92 -11.98 19.61
C GLN A 164 7.48 -11.79 19.13
N HIS A 165 6.65 -12.84 19.18
CA HIS A 165 5.25 -12.75 18.76
C HIS A 165 4.48 -11.65 19.51
N ILE A 166 4.72 -11.49 20.82
CA ILE A 166 4.13 -10.42 21.63
C ILE A 166 4.69 -9.06 21.20
N GLY A 167 6.01 -8.95 21.03
CA GLY A 167 6.71 -7.71 20.73
C GLY A 167 6.46 -7.16 19.32
N THR A 168 6.08 -8.00 18.36
CA THR A 168 5.92 -7.62 16.94
C THR A 168 4.51 -7.87 16.41
N LYS A 169 3.50 -7.99 17.28
CA LYS A 169 2.13 -8.30 16.84
C LYS A 169 1.59 -7.20 15.93
N GLY A 170 1.30 -7.55 14.67
CA GLY A 170 0.83 -6.60 13.65
C GLY A 170 1.92 -5.73 13.03
N ASP A 171 3.19 -6.04 13.27
CA ASP A 171 4.36 -5.38 12.69
C ASP A 171 4.93 -6.23 11.53
N LEU A 172 5.55 -5.58 10.54
CA LEU A 172 6.32 -6.18 9.45
C LEU A 172 7.46 -7.10 9.97
N CYS A 173 7.91 -6.87 11.19
CA CYS A 173 8.97 -7.64 11.85
C CYS A 173 8.53 -9.05 12.29
N ALA A 174 7.23 -9.36 12.24
CA ALA A 174 6.68 -10.62 12.78
C ALA A 174 7.25 -11.90 12.14
N SER A 175 7.76 -11.81 10.91
CA SER A 175 8.30 -12.97 10.15
C SER A 175 9.82 -13.13 10.24
N MET A 176 10.50 -12.20 10.89
CA MET A 176 11.96 -12.05 10.79
C MET A 176 12.72 -13.26 11.35
N LEU A 177 12.43 -13.64 12.60
CA LEU A 177 13.05 -14.80 13.26
C LEU A 177 12.87 -16.09 12.44
N TYR A 178 11.66 -16.32 11.95
CA TYR A 178 11.30 -17.52 11.20
C TYR A 178 12.04 -17.62 9.86
N ARG A 179 12.27 -16.50 9.18
CA ARG A 179 13.05 -16.48 7.92
C ARG A 179 14.50 -16.89 8.15
N SER A 180 15.14 -16.34 9.17
CA SER A 180 16.54 -16.66 9.51
C SER A 180 16.64 -18.12 9.98
N LEU A 181 15.66 -18.59 10.76
CA LEU A 181 15.59 -19.96 11.24
C LEU A 181 15.38 -20.98 10.10
N ASP A 182 14.53 -20.70 9.12
CA ASP A 182 14.32 -21.57 7.93
C ASP A 182 15.64 -21.87 7.20
N ASN A 183 16.43 -20.83 6.94
CA ASN A 183 17.74 -20.97 6.30
C ASN A 183 18.70 -21.81 7.16
N TRP A 184 18.72 -21.57 8.47
CA TRP A 184 19.58 -22.28 9.40
C TRP A 184 19.24 -23.77 9.51
N LEU A 185 17.93 -24.10 9.55
CA LEU A 185 17.42 -25.47 9.65
C LEU A 185 17.62 -26.30 8.38
N THR A 186 17.80 -25.66 7.22
CA THR A 186 18.07 -26.34 5.95
C THR A 186 19.30 -27.27 6.03
N THR A 187 20.30 -26.91 6.83
CA THR A 187 21.53 -27.69 7.04
C THR A 187 21.52 -28.51 8.33
N ARG A 188 20.43 -28.48 9.11
CA ARG A 188 20.31 -29.09 10.45
C ARG A 188 19.00 -29.88 10.60
N PRO A 189 18.84 -30.99 9.86
CA PRO A 189 17.59 -31.74 9.83
C PRO A 189 17.19 -32.38 11.16
N GLN A 190 18.17 -32.76 12.01
CA GLN A 190 17.84 -33.26 13.35
C GLN A 190 17.18 -32.18 14.22
N VAL A 191 17.74 -30.98 14.25
CA VAL A 191 17.19 -29.86 15.04
C VAL A 191 15.80 -29.47 14.55
N ALA A 192 15.57 -29.48 13.23
CA ALA A 192 14.25 -29.27 12.67
C ALA A 192 13.21 -30.28 13.18
N ARG A 193 13.60 -31.57 13.29
CA ARG A 193 12.73 -32.62 13.83
C ARG A 193 12.49 -32.44 15.33
N GLU A 194 13.51 -32.08 16.10
CA GLU A 194 13.37 -31.86 17.54
C GLU A 194 12.45 -30.66 17.84
N ILE A 195 12.51 -29.58 17.06
CA ILE A 195 11.56 -28.46 17.16
C ILE A 195 10.13 -28.95 16.86
N TRP A 196 9.97 -29.76 15.81
CA TRP A 196 8.67 -30.33 15.45
C TRP A 196 8.07 -31.17 16.58
N GLU A 197 8.87 -32.06 17.18
CA GLU A 197 8.47 -32.92 18.29
C GLU A 197 8.16 -32.10 19.55
N SER A 198 8.95 -31.06 19.84
CA SER A 198 8.76 -30.19 21.01
C SER A 198 7.47 -29.36 20.94
N MET A 199 6.99 -29.05 19.73
CA MET A 199 5.77 -28.26 19.51
C MET A 199 4.54 -29.13 19.21
N ALA A 200 4.66 -30.46 19.27
CA ALA A 200 3.63 -31.41 18.84
C ALA A 200 2.29 -31.28 19.58
N ASP A 201 2.32 -30.84 20.85
CA ASP A 201 1.16 -30.70 21.73
C ASP A 201 0.75 -29.24 21.99
N SER A 202 1.45 -28.26 21.39
CA SER A 202 1.14 -26.84 21.55
C SER A 202 0.00 -26.40 20.64
N THR A 203 -0.85 -25.50 21.14
CA THR A 203 -2.00 -24.94 20.42
C THR A 203 -1.92 -23.43 20.19
N ASP A 204 -0.77 -22.82 20.48
CA ASP A 204 -0.53 -21.38 20.29
C ASP A 204 -0.10 -21.04 18.84
N GLU A 205 -0.31 -19.79 18.41
CA GLU A 205 0.09 -19.34 17.06
C GLU A 205 1.60 -19.47 16.80
N VAL A 206 2.41 -19.40 17.87
CA VAL A 206 3.86 -19.60 17.81
C VAL A 206 4.20 -21.02 17.36
N ALA A 207 3.45 -22.02 17.84
CA ALA A 207 3.55 -23.40 17.39
C ALA A 207 3.33 -23.52 15.89
N ALA A 208 2.32 -22.85 15.34
CA ALA A 208 2.04 -22.91 13.90
C ALA A 208 3.26 -22.41 13.08
N ASN A 209 3.84 -21.27 13.46
CA ASN A 209 4.99 -20.70 12.76
C ASN A 209 6.26 -21.56 12.91
N LEU A 210 6.55 -22.08 14.10
CA LEU A 210 7.71 -22.94 14.34
C LEU A 210 7.58 -24.31 13.66
N LEU A 211 6.39 -24.93 13.68
CA LEU A 211 6.11 -26.17 12.95
C LEU A 211 6.27 -25.96 11.44
N GLY A 212 5.78 -24.83 10.92
CA GLY A 212 5.99 -24.40 9.54
C GLY A 212 7.45 -24.27 9.15
N THR A 213 8.16 -23.45 9.91
CA THR A 213 9.57 -23.12 9.66
C THR A 213 10.45 -24.38 9.72
N SER A 214 10.22 -25.23 10.73
CA SER A 214 10.96 -26.48 10.87
C SER A 214 10.68 -27.45 9.74
N LEU A 215 9.41 -27.61 9.33
CA LEU A 215 9.08 -28.53 8.27
C LEU A 215 9.58 -28.05 6.89
N ILE A 216 9.48 -26.75 6.60
CA ILE A 216 9.99 -26.19 5.33
C ILE A 216 11.51 -26.35 5.28
N GLY A 217 12.23 -26.01 6.36
CA GLY A 217 13.67 -26.23 6.43
C GLY A 217 14.06 -27.69 6.26
N LEU A 218 13.33 -28.62 6.90
CA LEU A 218 13.54 -30.06 6.75
C LEU A 218 13.27 -30.53 5.33
N SER A 219 12.26 -29.96 4.63
CA SER A 219 11.86 -30.40 3.29
C SER A 219 12.95 -30.22 2.24
N ARG A 220 13.85 -29.25 2.43
CA ARG A 220 14.97 -29.00 1.51
C ARG A 220 16.06 -30.07 1.58
N SER A 221 16.26 -30.68 2.75
CA SER A 221 17.25 -31.76 2.96
C SER A 221 16.62 -33.15 2.92
N ASN A 222 15.39 -33.31 3.41
CA ASN A 222 14.67 -34.57 3.56
C ASN A 222 13.17 -34.40 3.20
N PRO A 223 12.83 -34.29 1.90
CA PRO A 223 11.47 -34.03 1.43
C PRO A 223 10.47 -35.11 1.87
N SER A 224 10.79 -36.40 1.69
CA SER A 224 9.87 -37.51 2.01
C SER A 224 9.52 -37.59 3.51
N VAL A 225 10.48 -37.28 4.39
CA VAL A 225 10.22 -37.22 5.83
C VAL A 225 9.25 -36.07 6.14
N SER A 226 9.46 -34.93 5.51
CA SER A 226 8.63 -33.74 5.72
C SER A 226 7.18 -33.97 5.25
N VAL A 227 7.02 -34.65 4.11
CA VAL A 227 5.71 -35.10 3.63
C VAL A 227 5.03 -36.02 4.65
N THR A 228 5.75 -37.01 5.16
CA THR A 228 5.21 -37.95 6.17
C THR A 228 4.73 -37.22 7.43
N LEU A 229 5.50 -36.24 7.91
CA LEU A 229 5.14 -35.44 9.09
C LEU A 229 3.92 -34.53 8.83
N ALA A 230 3.82 -33.90 7.65
CA ALA A 230 2.64 -33.10 7.27
C ALA A 230 1.37 -33.97 7.21
N ILE A 231 1.45 -35.15 6.56
CA ILE A 231 0.34 -36.10 6.47
C ILE A 231 -0.08 -36.54 7.88
N GLY A 232 0.86 -36.94 8.72
CA GLY A 232 0.58 -37.31 10.11
C GLY A 232 -0.07 -36.19 10.92
N ALA A 233 0.22 -34.92 10.61
CA ALA A 233 -0.47 -33.79 11.23
C ALA A 233 -1.94 -33.68 10.78
N THR A 234 -2.25 -33.95 9.51
CA THR A 234 -3.64 -33.97 8.98
C THR A 234 -4.49 -35.11 9.54
N GLU A 235 -3.86 -36.17 10.02
CA GLU A 235 -4.52 -37.31 10.65
C GLU A 235 -4.71 -37.14 12.18
N SER A 236 -4.23 -36.03 12.74
CA SER A 236 -4.34 -35.77 14.18
C SER A 236 -5.79 -35.62 14.64
N THR A 237 -6.07 -36.10 15.85
CA THR A 237 -7.35 -35.87 16.53
C THR A 237 -7.51 -34.44 17.06
N GLN A 238 -6.43 -33.66 17.13
CA GLN A 238 -6.45 -32.27 17.57
C GLN A 238 -6.74 -31.36 16.37
N THR A 239 -7.87 -30.64 16.38
CA THR A 239 -8.30 -29.75 15.29
C THR A 239 -7.23 -28.73 14.90
N PHE A 240 -6.53 -28.14 15.89
CA PHE A 240 -5.45 -27.18 15.63
C PHE A 240 -4.30 -27.80 14.80
N ARG A 241 -3.86 -29.00 15.17
CA ARG A 241 -2.78 -29.72 14.47
C ARG A 241 -3.21 -30.20 13.09
N LYS A 242 -4.47 -30.65 12.97
CA LYS A 242 -5.07 -31.01 11.68
C LYS A 242 -5.08 -29.79 10.74
N ARG A 243 -5.57 -28.63 11.20
CA ARG A 243 -5.55 -27.37 10.45
C ARG A 243 -4.14 -27.01 9.97
N ILE A 244 -3.14 -27.06 10.86
CA ILE A 244 -1.73 -26.82 10.50
C ILE A 244 -1.25 -27.83 9.45
N GLY A 245 -1.61 -29.10 9.58
CA GLY A 245 -1.27 -30.12 8.59
C GLY A 245 -1.71 -29.74 7.17
N HIS A 246 -2.93 -29.23 7.00
CA HIS A 246 -3.43 -28.79 5.69
C HIS A 246 -2.64 -27.59 5.14
N TRP A 247 -2.33 -26.61 5.98
CA TRP A 247 -1.46 -25.48 5.61
C TRP A 247 -0.06 -25.94 5.19
N LEU A 248 0.52 -26.89 5.93
CA LEU A 248 1.85 -27.44 5.66
C LEU A 248 1.87 -28.22 4.34
N CYS A 249 0.84 -29.01 4.04
CA CYS A 249 0.69 -29.68 2.74
C CYS A 249 0.76 -28.65 1.60
N GLY A 250 0.04 -27.53 1.72
CA GLY A 250 0.08 -26.45 0.72
C GLY A 250 1.45 -25.79 0.59
N SER A 251 2.14 -25.58 1.72
CA SER A 251 3.49 -25.02 1.75
C SER A 251 4.53 -25.95 1.14
N LEU A 252 4.40 -27.26 1.35
CA LEU A 252 5.28 -28.27 0.75
C LEU A 252 5.10 -28.35 -0.77
N LEU A 253 3.89 -28.19 -1.31
CA LEU A 253 3.66 -28.19 -2.76
C LEU A 253 4.47 -27.12 -3.52
N GLN A 254 4.92 -26.06 -2.84
CA GLN A 254 5.78 -25.02 -3.38
C GLN A 254 7.23 -25.49 -3.59
N GLN A 255 7.63 -26.61 -2.99
CA GLN A 255 8.98 -27.13 -3.10
C GLN A 255 9.18 -27.89 -4.42
N SER A 256 10.30 -27.61 -5.09
CA SER A 256 10.64 -28.19 -6.40
C SER A 256 11.20 -29.62 -6.32
N ASN A 257 11.60 -30.08 -5.13
CA ASN A 257 12.28 -31.36 -4.91
C ASN A 257 11.33 -32.51 -4.49
N LEU A 258 10.01 -32.30 -4.55
CA LEU A 258 9.03 -33.34 -4.24
C LEU A 258 8.92 -34.38 -5.35
N SER A 259 8.73 -35.65 -4.96
CA SER A 259 8.40 -36.72 -5.92
C SER A 259 6.98 -36.54 -6.47
N ALA A 260 6.72 -37.07 -7.67
CA ALA A 260 5.39 -37.01 -8.27
C ALA A 260 4.31 -37.70 -7.41
N GLN A 261 4.68 -38.79 -6.73
CA GLN A 261 3.78 -39.52 -5.83
C GLN A 261 3.46 -38.70 -4.57
N ASP A 262 4.46 -38.07 -3.95
CA ASP A 262 4.25 -37.22 -2.79
C ASP A 262 3.37 -36.02 -3.15
N ARG A 263 3.64 -35.39 -4.30
CA ARG A 263 2.83 -34.27 -4.81
C ARG A 263 1.35 -34.67 -4.98
N ALA A 264 1.08 -35.77 -5.67
CA ALA A 264 -0.29 -36.25 -5.87
C ALA A 264 -1.00 -36.57 -4.53
N THR A 265 -0.26 -37.10 -3.55
CA THR A 265 -0.80 -37.40 -2.22
C THR A 265 -1.19 -36.12 -1.47
N LEU A 266 -0.30 -35.12 -1.46
CA LEU A 266 -0.58 -33.83 -0.83
C LEU A 266 -1.76 -33.11 -1.50
N GLU A 267 -1.84 -33.15 -2.84
CA GLU A 267 -2.96 -32.60 -3.59
C GLU A 267 -4.29 -33.26 -3.20
N GLN A 268 -4.33 -34.59 -3.10
CA GLN A 268 -5.56 -35.29 -2.70
C GLN A 268 -5.99 -34.94 -1.26
N ILE A 269 -5.05 -34.78 -0.33
CA ILE A 269 -5.34 -34.40 1.06
C ILE A 269 -5.95 -32.99 1.11
N ILE A 270 -5.36 -32.03 0.40
CA ILE A 270 -5.89 -30.67 0.31
C ILE A 270 -7.29 -30.69 -0.32
N LEU A 271 -7.47 -31.41 -1.43
CA LEU A 271 -8.75 -31.51 -2.13
C LEU A 271 -9.85 -32.08 -1.23
N ASN A 272 -9.55 -33.14 -0.46
CA ASN A 272 -10.49 -33.69 0.51
C ASN A 272 -10.78 -32.69 1.64
N GLY A 273 -9.76 -31.95 2.08
CA GLY A 273 -9.88 -30.95 3.13
C GLY A 273 -10.77 -29.77 2.76
N ILE A 274 -10.85 -29.39 1.47
CA ILE A 274 -11.75 -28.34 0.99
C ILE A 274 -13.21 -28.65 1.36
N TYR A 275 -13.60 -29.92 1.28
CA TYR A 275 -14.95 -30.40 1.57
C TYR A 275 -15.10 -30.96 3.00
N ASP A 276 -14.15 -30.71 3.90
CA ASP A 276 -14.24 -31.15 5.29
C ASP A 276 -15.42 -30.45 6.00
N ALA A 277 -16.08 -31.16 6.92
CA ALA A 277 -17.21 -30.63 7.69
C ALA A 277 -16.77 -29.56 8.71
N ASP A 278 -15.50 -29.59 9.13
CA ASP A 278 -14.91 -28.56 9.98
C ASP A 278 -14.51 -27.34 9.12
N ASN A 279 -15.15 -26.21 9.40
CA ASN A 279 -14.96 -24.96 8.68
C ASN A 279 -13.51 -24.45 8.75
N ASP A 280 -12.80 -24.67 9.86
CA ASP A 280 -11.41 -24.20 9.99
C ASP A 280 -10.47 -25.01 9.10
N ILE A 281 -10.76 -26.31 8.93
CA ILE A 281 -10.01 -27.20 8.04
C ILE A 281 -10.30 -26.88 6.58
N SER A 282 -11.58 -26.67 6.25
CA SER A 282 -12.01 -26.25 4.91
C SER A 282 -11.33 -24.94 4.50
N LYS A 283 -11.40 -23.90 5.34
CA LYS A 283 -10.74 -22.61 5.08
C LYS A 283 -9.24 -22.74 4.84
N GLU A 284 -8.55 -23.52 5.67
CA GLU A 284 -7.10 -23.66 5.52
C GLU A 284 -6.72 -24.50 4.29
N SER A 285 -7.54 -25.49 3.94
CA SER A 285 -7.37 -26.26 2.69
C SER A 285 -7.61 -25.39 1.46
N VAL A 286 -8.58 -24.47 1.49
CA VAL A 286 -8.81 -23.49 0.44
C VAL A 286 -7.61 -22.55 0.29
N ARG A 287 -7.02 -22.08 1.40
CA ARG A 287 -5.77 -21.28 1.37
C ARG A 287 -4.59 -22.06 0.81
N ALA A 288 -4.43 -23.33 1.21
CA ALA A 288 -3.40 -24.21 0.68
C ALA A 288 -3.54 -24.43 -0.84
N ALA A 289 -4.76 -24.71 -1.30
CA ALA A 289 -5.09 -24.91 -2.70
C ALA A 289 -4.83 -23.64 -3.54
N THR A 290 -5.31 -22.48 -3.07
CA THR A 290 -5.10 -21.19 -3.76
C THR A 290 -3.63 -20.77 -3.74
N GLY A 291 -2.88 -21.05 -2.68
CA GLY A 291 -1.42 -20.83 -2.66
C GLY A 291 -0.68 -21.63 -3.73
N ALA A 292 -1.16 -22.84 -4.04
CA ALA A 292 -0.64 -23.73 -5.07
C ALA A 292 -1.25 -23.51 -6.47
N LEU A 293 -2.08 -22.46 -6.65
CA LEU A 293 -2.83 -22.25 -7.89
C LEU A 293 -1.92 -22.17 -9.13
N HIS A 294 -0.78 -21.48 -9.04
CA HIS A 294 0.19 -21.38 -10.15
C HIS A 294 0.97 -22.68 -10.45
N LEU A 295 0.83 -23.71 -9.61
CA LEU A 295 1.59 -24.97 -9.70
C LEU A 295 0.72 -26.17 -10.08
N SER A 296 -0.58 -26.14 -9.79
CA SER A 296 -1.49 -27.25 -10.01
C SER A 296 -2.86 -26.77 -10.49
N THR A 297 -3.50 -27.58 -11.32
CA THR A 297 -4.89 -27.40 -11.79
C THR A 297 -5.86 -28.35 -11.10
N VAL A 298 -5.36 -29.26 -10.24
CA VAL A 298 -6.18 -30.28 -9.56
C VAL A 298 -7.28 -29.65 -8.71
N PHE A 299 -7.04 -28.46 -8.16
CA PHE A 299 -7.97 -27.76 -7.30
C PHE A 299 -8.99 -26.90 -8.05
N ASP A 300 -8.83 -26.70 -9.36
CA ASP A 300 -9.56 -25.67 -10.11
C ASP A 300 -11.08 -25.90 -10.05
N ASN A 301 -11.53 -27.14 -10.24
CA ASN A 301 -12.96 -27.45 -10.19
C ASN A 301 -13.56 -27.18 -8.80
N ALA A 302 -12.86 -27.54 -7.74
CA ALA A 302 -13.33 -27.33 -6.37
C ALA A 302 -13.36 -25.85 -6.01
N LEU A 303 -12.30 -25.10 -6.34
CA LEU A 303 -12.25 -23.66 -6.11
C LEU A 303 -13.28 -22.90 -6.95
N LEU A 304 -13.52 -23.33 -8.19
CA LEU A 304 -14.53 -22.76 -9.07
C LEU A 304 -15.94 -22.99 -8.51
N GLU A 305 -16.23 -24.18 -7.99
CA GLU A 305 -17.50 -24.47 -7.31
C GLU A 305 -17.72 -23.54 -6.11
N LEU A 306 -16.70 -23.35 -5.25
CA LEU A 306 -16.82 -22.45 -4.10
C LEU A 306 -16.99 -20.99 -4.50
N ALA A 307 -16.27 -20.54 -5.53
CA ALA A 307 -16.35 -19.19 -6.05
C ALA A 307 -17.73 -18.91 -6.71
N GLN A 308 -18.28 -19.88 -7.46
CA GLN A 308 -19.63 -19.79 -8.04
C GLN A 308 -20.73 -19.76 -6.98
N ASN A 309 -20.52 -20.44 -5.86
CA ASN A 309 -21.38 -20.36 -4.68
C ASN A 309 -21.10 -19.13 -3.81
N GLU A 310 -20.25 -18.21 -4.28
CA GLU A 310 -19.90 -16.93 -3.66
C GLU A 310 -19.38 -17.05 -2.23
N GLN A 311 -18.69 -18.15 -1.92
CA GLN A 311 -18.06 -18.34 -0.63
C GLN A 311 -16.93 -17.32 -0.42
N GLN A 312 -17.14 -16.42 0.54
CA GLN A 312 -16.25 -15.27 0.74
C GLN A 312 -14.82 -15.65 1.11
N ASP A 313 -14.63 -16.69 1.93
CA ASP A 313 -13.29 -17.16 2.29
C ASP A 313 -12.51 -17.66 1.05
N ALA A 314 -13.18 -18.32 0.11
CA ALA A 314 -12.56 -18.79 -1.13
C ALA A 314 -12.23 -17.64 -2.07
N LEU A 315 -13.15 -16.69 -2.27
CA LEU A 315 -12.92 -15.52 -3.11
C LEU A 315 -11.75 -14.66 -2.58
N ILE A 316 -11.68 -14.46 -1.26
CA ILE A 316 -10.57 -13.74 -0.63
C ILE A 316 -9.25 -14.49 -0.82
N ALA A 317 -9.24 -15.82 -0.63
CA ALA A 317 -8.04 -16.63 -0.82
C ALA A 317 -7.56 -16.61 -2.29
N ILE A 318 -8.48 -16.68 -3.26
CA ILE A 318 -8.17 -16.53 -4.69
C ILE A 318 -7.60 -15.13 -4.97
N GLY A 319 -8.22 -14.07 -4.46
CA GLY A 319 -7.71 -12.70 -4.60
C GLY A 319 -6.29 -12.53 -4.07
N ASN A 320 -6.00 -13.08 -2.89
CA ASN A 320 -4.65 -13.06 -2.31
C ASN A 320 -3.65 -13.86 -3.16
N ALA A 321 -4.05 -14.99 -3.75
CA ALA A 321 -3.20 -15.75 -4.66
C ALA A 321 -2.90 -14.97 -5.95
N LEU A 322 -3.90 -14.27 -6.52
CA LEU A 322 -3.71 -13.39 -7.67
C LEU A 322 -2.75 -12.23 -7.35
N TYR A 323 -2.74 -11.76 -6.10
CA TYR A 323 -1.75 -10.80 -5.60
C TYR A 323 -0.35 -11.38 -5.47
N LEU A 324 -0.20 -12.45 -4.68
CA LEU A 324 1.11 -13.01 -4.35
C LEU A 324 1.80 -13.70 -5.54
N LYS A 325 1.04 -14.20 -6.53
CA LYS A 325 1.51 -15.04 -7.65
C LYS A 325 1.12 -14.47 -9.01
N SER A 326 0.94 -13.16 -9.09
CA SER A 326 0.44 -12.48 -10.29
C SER A 326 1.27 -12.78 -11.52
N SER A 327 2.61 -12.71 -11.42
CA SER A 327 3.51 -12.91 -12.55
C SER A 327 3.45 -14.32 -13.14
N GLU A 328 3.35 -15.33 -12.30
CA GLU A 328 3.29 -16.74 -12.70
C GLU A 328 1.93 -17.06 -13.30
N LEU A 329 0.85 -16.57 -12.70
CA LEU A 329 -0.51 -16.78 -13.20
C LEU A 329 -0.77 -16.07 -14.53
N GLN A 330 -0.22 -14.87 -14.74
CA GLN A 330 -0.33 -14.16 -16.02
C GLN A 330 0.41 -14.90 -17.13
N LYS A 331 1.62 -15.42 -16.87
CA LYS A 331 2.38 -16.22 -17.86
C LYS A 331 1.66 -17.50 -18.30
N GLN A 332 0.73 -18.00 -17.49
CA GLN A 332 -0.06 -19.20 -17.75
C GLN A 332 -1.46 -18.88 -18.29
N ASP A 333 -1.79 -17.59 -18.54
CA ASP A 333 -3.13 -17.09 -18.89
C ASP A 333 -4.23 -17.38 -17.83
N ARG A 334 -3.86 -17.95 -16.68
CA ARG A 334 -4.80 -18.33 -15.61
C ARG A 334 -5.28 -17.15 -14.80
N PHE A 335 -4.49 -16.07 -14.72
CA PHE A 335 -4.88 -14.85 -14.01
C PHE A 335 -6.27 -14.36 -14.45
N PHE A 336 -6.50 -14.29 -15.77
CA PHE A 336 -7.73 -13.79 -16.34
C PHE A 336 -8.91 -14.77 -16.24
N CYS A 337 -8.66 -16.06 -16.00
CA CYS A 337 -9.73 -17.03 -15.73
C CYS A 337 -10.38 -16.81 -14.36
N TRP A 338 -9.59 -16.41 -13.36
CA TRP A 338 -10.05 -16.24 -11.98
C TRP A 338 -10.57 -14.84 -11.68
N LEU A 339 -10.06 -13.83 -12.39
CA LEU A 339 -10.43 -12.42 -12.17
C LEU A 339 -11.96 -12.17 -12.17
N PRO A 340 -12.77 -12.69 -13.13
CA PRO A 340 -14.20 -12.44 -13.16
C PRO A 340 -14.96 -12.90 -11.90
N MET A 341 -14.46 -13.93 -11.20
CA MET A 341 -15.08 -14.43 -9.97
C MET A 341 -14.96 -13.43 -8.82
N LEU A 342 -13.89 -12.64 -8.81
CA LEU A 342 -13.62 -11.66 -7.74
C LEU A 342 -14.57 -10.46 -7.78
N VAL A 343 -15.41 -10.35 -8.82
CA VAL A 343 -16.52 -9.38 -8.86
C VAL A 343 -17.42 -9.54 -7.63
N ALA A 344 -17.53 -10.74 -7.06
CA ALA A 344 -18.35 -11.01 -5.87
C ALA A 344 -17.75 -10.55 -4.54
N VAL A 345 -16.48 -10.11 -4.50
CA VAL A 345 -15.82 -9.65 -3.26
C VAL A 345 -16.37 -8.29 -2.83
N PRO A 346 -16.93 -8.16 -1.62
CA PRO A 346 -17.53 -6.92 -1.14
C PRO A 346 -16.49 -5.88 -0.70
N PRO A 347 -16.86 -4.58 -0.71
CA PRO A 347 -15.98 -3.49 -0.29
C PRO A 347 -15.57 -3.52 1.20
N THR A 348 -16.22 -4.34 2.04
CA THR A 348 -15.91 -4.42 3.48
C THR A 348 -14.61 -5.16 3.81
N GLY A 349 -14.01 -5.87 2.85
CA GLY A 349 -12.74 -6.58 3.02
C GLY A 349 -11.52 -5.72 2.67
N ALA A 350 -11.27 -4.64 3.42
CA ALA A 350 -10.27 -3.60 3.08
C ALA A 350 -8.93 -4.17 2.56
N GLN A 351 -8.27 -5.07 3.31
CA GLN A 351 -6.98 -5.66 2.88
C GLN A 351 -7.04 -6.46 1.58
N SER A 352 -8.14 -7.18 1.34
CA SER A 352 -8.32 -7.97 0.11
C SER A 352 -8.56 -7.07 -1.09
N MET A 353 -9.30 -5.98 -0.90
CA MET A 353 -9.53 -4.99 -1.95
C MET A 353 -8.26 -4.21 -2.28
N ASP A 354 -7.48 -3.79 -1.28
CA ASP A 354 -6.18 -3.12 -1.48
C ASP A 354 -5.21 -4.00 -2.29
N SER A 355 -5.18 -5.30 -1.98
CA SER A 355 -4.34 -6.28 -2.70
C SER A 355 -4.80 -6.43 -4.16
N LEU A 356 -6.11 -6.52 -4.38
CA LEU A 356 -6.69 -6.65 -5.72
C LEU A 356 -6.44 -5.38 -6.55
N ASP A 357 -6.68 -4.20 -5.98
CA ASP A 357 -6.43 -2.92 -6.62
C ASP A 357 -4.95 -2.75 -7.02
N PHE A 358 -4.02 -3.08 -6.11
CA PHE A 358 -2.59 -3.05 -6.40
C PHE A 358 -2.25 -3.90 -7.63
N VAL A 359 -2.81 -5.10 -7.74
CA VAL A 359 -2.52 -6.02 -8.85
C VAL A 359 -3.13 -5.53 -10.14
N LEU A 360 -4.38 -5.09 -10.13
CA LEU A 360 -5.05 -4.56 -11.30
C LEU A 360 -4.33 -3.30 -11.81
N SER A 361 -3.86 -2.44 -10.91
CA SER A 361 -3.07 -1.26 -11.26
C SER A 361 -1.75 -1.63 -11.95
N ASN A 362 -1.13 -2.74 -11.57
CA ASN A 362 0.08 -3.25 -12.22
C ASN A 362 -0.23 -3.90 -13.57
N VAL A 363 -1.34 -4.62 -13.70
CA VAL A 363 -1.80 -5.17 -14.99
C VAL A 363 -2.05 -4.04 -15.99
N LEU A 364 -2.75 -2.97 -15.57
CA LEU A 364 -2.98 -1.76 -16.38
C LEU A 364 -1.69 -1.07 -16.82
N ARG A 365 -0.63 -1.13 -16.01
CA ARG A 365 0.66 -0.51 -16.28
C ARG A 365 1.51 -1.30 -17.25
N ASN A 366 1.53 -2.62 -17.11
CA ASN A 366 2.53 -3.47 -17.76
C ASN A 366 2.19 -3.78 -19.21
N ASP A 367 0.90 -3.93 -19.55
CA ASP A 367 0.48 -4.27 -20.91
C ASP A 367 -0.87 -3.60 -21.26
N PRO A 368 -0.89 -2.64 -22.20
CA PRO A 368 -2.10 -2.00 -22.69
C PRO A 368 -3.15 -2.97 -23.25
N ALA A 369 -2.76 -4.15 -23.75
CA ALA A 369 -3.68 -5.15 -24.28
C ALA A 369 -4.61 -5.74 -23.21
N ASN A 370 -4.20 -5.70 -21.94
CA ASN A 370 -4.99 -6.18 -20.81
C ASN A 370 -5.97 -5.12 -20.27
N CYS A 371 -5.87 -3.88 -20.73
CA CYS A 371 -6.72 -2.77 -20.28
C CYS A 371 -8.22 -3.07 -20.42
N PRO A 372 -8.74 -3.59 -21.55
CA PRO A 372 -10.16 -3.90 -21.70
C PRO A 372 -10.69 -4.87 -20.63
N ILE A 373 -9.92 -5.91 -20.29
CA ILE A 373 -10.31 -6.92 -19.29
C ILE A 373 -10.40 -6.31 -17.90
N VAL A 374 -9.44 -5.44 -17.53
CA VAL A 374 -9.48 -4.74 -16.24
C VAL A 374 -10.66 -3.78 -16.17
N ILE A 375 -10.94 -3.03 -17.25
CA ILE A 375 -12.11 -2.14 -17.30
C ILE A 375 -13.42 -2.93 -17.20
N GLU A 376 -13.53 -4.08 -17.86
CA GLU A 376 -14.69 -4.96 -17.76
C GLU A 376 -14.90 -5.46 -16.33
N PHE A 377 -13.81 -5.86 -15.65
CA PHE A 377 -13.85 -6.23 -14.24
C PHE A 377 -14.33 -5.08 -13.35
N LEU A 378 -13.73 -3.89 -13.47
CA LEU A 378 -14.09 -2.71 -12.68
C LEU A 378 -15.55 -2.31 -12.91
N THR A 379 -16.01 -2.38 -14.17
CA THR A 379 -17.40 -2.11 -14.56
C THR A 379 -18.35 -3.13 -13.90
N SER A 380 -18.02 -4.41 -13.96
CA SER A 380 -18.82 -5.49 -13.37
C SER A 380 -18.90 -5.41 -11.85
N TRP A 381 -17.76 -5.12 -11.20
CA TRP A 381 -17.71 -4.89 -9.76
C TRP A 381 -18.55 -3.67 -9.35
N THR A 382 -18.46 -2.57 -10.11
CA THR A 382 -19.23 -1.35 -9.88
C THR A 382 -20.73 -1.61 -9.97
N LEU A 383 -21.18 -2.33 -11.00
CA LEU A 383 -22.59 -2.71 -11.16
C LEU A 383 -23.14 -3.50 -9.98
N ARG A 384 -22.30 -4.33 -9.36
CA ARG A 384 -22.69 -5.20 -8.24
C ARG A 384 -22.69 -4.49 -6.89
N HIS A 385 -21.69 -3.67 -6.60
CA HIS A 385 -21.46 -3.14 -5.24
C HIS A 385 -21.73 -1.65 -5.09
N SER A 386 -21.74 -0.88 -6.18
CA SER A 386 -21.94 0.56 -6.11
C SER A 386 -23.40 0.92 -5.92
N ARG A 387 -23.63 2.01 -5.19
CA ARG A 387 -24.97 2.56 -4.97
C ARG A 387 -25.35 3.49 -6.12
N GLU A 388 -26.65 3.63 -6.35
CA GLU A 388 -27.21 4.60 -7.31
C GLU A 388 -27.16 6.06 -6.79
N THR A 389 -26.15 6.41 -5.99
CA THR A 389 -26.02 7.73 -5.36
C THR A 389 -24.99 8.60 -6.07
N PRO A 390 -25.24 9.90 -6.25
CA PRO A 390 -24.34 10.81 -6.98
C PRO A 390 -23.00 11.11 -6.28
N SER A 391 -22.85 10.76 -5.00
CA SER A 391 -21.61 10.88 -4.24
C SER A 391 -21.10 9.50 -3.79
N GLU A 392 -21.26 8.50 -4.66
CA GLU A 392 -20.71 7.16 -4.46
C GLU A 392 -19.19 7.28 -4.31
N LYS A 393 -18.64 6.75 -3.22
CA LYS A 393 -17.20 6.77 -2.95
C LYS A 393 -16.60 5.38 -2.83
N ALA A 394 -17.41 4.32 -2.73
CA ALA A 394 -16.91 2.97 -2.54
C ALA A 394 -16.02 2.53 -3.71
N PHE A 395 -16.36 2.90 -4.94
CA PHE A 395 -15.51 2.59 -6.09
C PHE A 395 -14.11 3.20 -5.92
N VAL A 396 -14.02 4.52 -5.70
CA VAL A 396 -12.71 5.18 -5.61
C VAL A 396 -11.98 4.83 -4.31
N GLN A 397 -12.70 4.50 -3.24
CA GLN A 397 -12.08 4.02 -1.99
C GLN A 397 -11.48 2.62 -2.12
N CYS A 398 -12.06 1.76 -2.96
CA CYS A 398 -11.57 0.40 -3.17
C CYS A 398 -10.52 0.30 -4.29
N PHE A 399 -10.48 1.25 -5.22
CA PHE A 399 -9.65 1.19 -6.43
C PHE A 399 -8.87 2.48 -6.69
N ASP A 400 -8.27 3.06 -5.65
CA ASP A 400 -7.55 4.33 -5.75
C ASP A 400 -6.27 4.22 -6.59
N GLN A 401 -5.56 3.09 -6.55
CA GLN A 401 -4.35 2.87 -7.35
C GLN A 401 -4.68 2.64 -8.82
N CYS A 402 -5.72 1.84 -9.12
CA CYS A 402 -6.26 1.73 -10.48
C CYS A 402 -6.67 3.10 -11.02
N MET A 403 -7.34 3.92 -10.20
CA MET A 403 -7.73 5.27 -10.59
C MET A 403 -6.54 6.16 -10.91
N TYR A 404 -5.51 6.14 -10.07
CA TYR A 404 -4.27 6.86 -10.34
C TYR A 404 -3.64 6.42 -11.67
N LYS A 405 -3.65 5.11 -11.96
CA LYS A 405 -3.12 4.57 -13.24
C LYS A 405 -3.97 4.96 -14.45
N LEU A 406 -5.29 5.03 -14.31
CA LEU A 406 -6.19 5.49 -15.38
C LEU A 406 -6.03 6.99 -15.63
N ALA A 407 -5.76 7.79 -14.60
CA ALA A 407 -5.46 9.22 -14.76
C ALA A 407 -4.19 9.47 -15.60
N ASP A 408 -3.21 8.56 -15.56
CA ASP A 408 -2.03 8.57 -16.45
C ASP A 408 -2.38 8.19 -17.92
N GLN A 409 -3.59 7.70 -18.20
CA GLN A 409 -4.06 7.24 -19.52
C GLN A 409 -5.34 7.99 -19.96
N PRO A 410 -5.23 9.26 -20.40
CA PRO A 410 -6.37 10.15 -20.64
C PRO A 410 -7.42 9.59 -21.60
N ASP A 411 -7.01 8.95 -22.69
CA ASP A 411 -7.94 8.42 -23.71
C ASP A 411 -8.78 7.25 -23.15
N VAL A 412 -8.14 6.35 -22.39
CA VAL A 412 -8.83 5.22 -21.74
C VAL A 412 -9.81 5.75 -20.70
N LEU A 413 -9.38 6.70 -19.87
CA LEU A 413 -10.23 7.33 -18.86
C LEU A 413 -11.43 8.04 -19.50
N ALA A 414 -11.22 8.78 -20.59
CA ALA A 414 -12.30 9.42 -21.34
C ALA A 414 -13.30 8.39 -21.88
N SER A 415 -12.79 7.26 -22.37
CA SER A 415 -13.59 6.13 -22.86
C SER A 415 -14.46 5.54 -21.75
N VAL A 416 -13.90 5.31 -20.56
CA VAL A 416 -14.61 4.78 -19.38
C VAL A 416 -15.67 5.76 -18.88
N ILE A 417 -15.31 7.03 -18.71
CA ILE A 417 -16.25 8.08 -18.26
C ILE A 417 -17.42 8.19 -19.23
N THR A 418 -17.15 8.16 -20.54
CA THR A 418 -18.20 8.24 -21.57
C THR A 418 -19.14 7.03 -21.50
N ASP A 419 -18.61 5.81 -21.39
CA ASP A 419 -19.45 4.60 -21.27
C ASP A 419 -20.28 4.60 -19.99
N TRP A 420 -19.66 4.96 -18.86
CA TRP A 420 -20.32 4.90 -17.57
C TRP A 420 -21.41 5.96 -17.42
N LEU A 421 -21.21 7.16 -17.99
CA LEU A 421 -22.23 8.21 -18.03
C LEU A 421 -23.36 7.88 -19.01
N THR A 422 -23.07 7.21 -20.12
CA THR A 422 -24.08 6.83 -21.13
C THR A 422 -24.74 5.48 -20.89
N SER A 423 -24.30 4.73 -19.89
CA SER A 423 -24.93 3.49 -19.46
C SER A 423 -26.33 3.74 -18.87
N ASP A 424 -27.24 2.79 -19.12
CA ASP A 424 -28.55 2.78 -18.49
C ASP A 424 -28.47 2.42 -17.00
N ALA A 425 -27.38 1.76 -16.58
CA ALA A 425 -27.11 1.43 -15.19
C ALA A 425 -26.64 2.66 -14.41
N ARG A 426 -27.49 3.15 -13.50
CA ARG A 426 -27.24 4.36 -12.71
C ARG A 426 -26.05 4.24 -11.76
N GLN A 427 -25.69 3.00 -11.37
CA GLN A 427 -24.51 2.70 -10.57
C GLN A 427 -23.22 3.19 -11.23
N LEU A 428 -23.09 2.98 -12.56
CA LEU A 428 -21.92 3.39 -13.32
C LEU A 428 -21.80 4.91 -13.40
N ALA A 429 -22.91 5.60 -13.65
CA ALA A 429 -22.93 7.07 -13.63
C ALA A 429 -22.59 7.63 -12.23
N GLY A 430 -23.05 6.97 -11.16
CA GLY A 430 -22.69 7.30 -9.78
C GLY A 430 -21.19 7.14 -9.50
N ALA A 431 -20.59 6.04 -9.96
CA ALA A 431 -19.16 5.80 -9.83
C ALA A 431 -18.33 6.78 -10.69
N ALA A 432 -18.79 7.12 -11.90
CA ALA A 432 -18.18 8.17 -12.71
C ALA A 432 -18.17 9.53 -11.99
N ALA A 433 -19.23 9.88 -11.25
CA ALA A 433 -19.24 11.06 -10.40
C ALA A 433 -18.16 11.02 -9.30
N GLY A 434 -17.98 9.85 -8.67
CA GLY A 434 -16.91 9.61 -7.69
C GLY A 434 -15.53 9.84 -8.31
N ILE A 435 -15.29 9.28 -9.50
CA ILE A 435 -14.06 9.49 -10.28
C ILE A 435 -13.81 10.97 -10.53
N LEU A 436 -14.80 11.70 -11.06
CA LEU A 436 -14.68 13.12 -11.39
C LEU A 436 -14.35 13.96 -10.16
N SER A 437 -14.95 13.63 -9.01
CA SER A 437 -14.67 14.31 -7.74
C SER A 437 -13.23 14.11 -7.27
N GLU A 438 -12.65 12.93 -7.47
CA GLU A 438 -11.30 12.60 -6.99
C GLU A 438 -10.22 13.18 -7.92
N LEU A 439 -10.45 13.19 -9.24
CA LEU A 439 -9.59 13.88 -10.20
C LEU A 439 -9.41 15.37 -9.86
N GLU A 440 -10.48 16.02 -9.39
CA GLU A 440 -10.45 17.42 -8.97
C GLU A 440 -9.61 17.63 -7.70
N VAL A 441 -9.77 16.75 -6.69
CA VAL A 441 -8.97 16.79 -5.45
C VAL A 441 -7.48 16.71 -5.78
N HIS A 442 -7.11 15.86 -6.74
CA HIS A 442 -5.73 15.67 -7.18
C HIS A 442 -5.24 16.68 -8.22
N ARG A 443 -6.08 17.65 -8.62
CA ARG A 443 -5.77 18.67 -9.65
C ARG A 443 -5.29 18.08 -10.98
N CYS A 444 -5.76 16.90 -11.33
CA CYS A 444 -5.56 16.35 -12.65
C CYS A 444 -6.36 17.20 -13.66
N ASN A 445 -5.78 17.47 -14.83
CA ASN A 445 -6.44 18.25 -15.89
C ASN A 445 -7.85 17.70 -16.16
N GLY A 446 -8.80 18.60 -16.42
CA GLY A 446 -10.23 18.27 -16.48
C GLY A 446 -10.54 17.03 -17.32
N ALA A 447 -11.46 16.20 -16.84
CA ALA A 447 -11.87 15.01 -17.58
C ALA A 447 -12.54 15.41 -18.90
N HIS A 448 -12.36 14.60 -19.93
CA HIS A 448 -12.97 14.79 -21.23
C HIS A 448 -13.70 13.52 -21.67
N LEU A 449 -14.58 13.67 -22.65
CA LEU A 449 -15.33 12.57 -23.26
C LEU A 449 -14.57 12.01 -24.47
N ASP A 450 -14.86 10.75 -24.79
CA ASP A 450 -14.26 10.04 -25.91
C ASP A 450 -14.88 10.52 -27.24
N PRO A 451 -14.10 11.19 -28.11
CA PRO A 451 -14.63 11.77 -29.35
C PRO A 451 -15.10 10.69 -30.35
N GLY A 452 -14.48 9.50 -30.32
CA GLY A 452 -14.87 8.37 -31.17
C GLY A 452 -16.28 7.89 -30.81
N LYS A 453 -16.57 7.78 -29.51
CA LYS A 453 -17.91 7.41 -29.03
C LYS A 453 -18.94 8.50 -29.25
N LEU A 454 -18.57 9.77 -29.10
CA LEU A 454 -19.47 10.89 -29.38
C LEU A 454 -19.88 10.94 -30.86
N SER A 455 -18.97 10.60 -31.79
CA SER A 455 -19.23 10.68 -33.22
C SER A 455 -20.36 9.75 -33.71
N VAL A 456 -20.56 8.63 -33.01
CA VAL A 456 -21.60 7.63 -33.35
C VAL A 456 -22.93 7.87 -32.63
N MET A 457 -22.98 8.78 -31.65
CA MET A 457 -24.20 9.06 -30.89
C MET A 457 -25.20 9.88 -31.71
N ASN A 458 -26.48 9.56 -31.57
CA ASN A 458 -27.57 10.36 -32.10
C ASN A 458 -27.91 11.56 -31.17
N ALA A 459 -28.84 12.43 -31.60
CA ALA A 459 -29.20 13.62 -30.84
C ALA A 459 -29.83 13.30 -29.46
N GLU A 460 -30.60 12.21 -29.34
CA GLU A 460 -31.21 11.79 -28.08
C GLU A 460 -30.17 11.25 -27.10
N GLU A 461 -29.16 10.52 -27.59
CA GLU A 461 -28.04 10.02 -26.80
C GLU A 461 -27.14 11.15 -26.31
N LEU A 462 -26.86 12.15 -27.15
CA LEU A 462 -26.14 13.36 -26.75
C LEU A 462 -26.91 14.16 -25.69
N MET A 463 -28.23 14.30 -25.86
CA MET A 463 -29.11 14.94 -24.86
C MET A 463 -29.09 14.17 -23.54
N PHE A 464 -29.15 12.84 -23.59
CA PHE A 464 -29.04 11.99 -22.40
C PHE A 464 -27.70 12.17 -21.69
N LEU A 465 -26.59 12.21 -22.43
CA LEU A 465 -25.27 12.49 -21.88
C LEU A 465 -25.21 13.87 -21.22
N ALA A 466 -25.73 14.93 -21.87
CA ALA A 466 -25.79 16.27 -21.29
C ALA A 466 -26.56 16.29 -19.95
N ARG A 467 -27.68 15.59 -19.87
CA ARG A 467 -28.46 15.43 -18.62
C ARG A 467 -27.65 14.70 -17.55
N ARG A 468 -26.90 13.66 -17.93
CA ARG A 468 -26.03 12.91 -17.02
C ARG A 468 -24.87 13.74 -16.50
N ILE A 469 -24.23 14.55 -17.34
CA ILE A 469 -23.20 15.51 -16.94
C ILE A 469 -23.77 16.45 -15.86
N LEU A 470 -24.92 17.08 -16.11
CA LEU A 470 -25.56 17.98 -15.13
C LEU A 470 -26.02 17.27 -13.84
N GLY A 471 -26.40 16.00 -13.93
CA GLY A 471 -26.93 15.24 -12.80
C GLY A 471 -25.86 14.67 -11.87
N PHE A 472 -24.67 14.38 -12.39
CA PHE A 472 -23.61 13.63 -11.71
C PHE A 472 -22.28 14.40 -11.53
N ALA A 473 -21.94 15.36 -12.40
CA ALA A 473 -20.77 16.21 -12.18
C ALA A 473 -21.12 17.37 -11.24
N HIS A 474 -20.36 17.52 -10.15
CA HIS A 474 -20.67 18.49 -9.09
C HIS A 474 -19.86 19.79 -9.20
N SER A 475 -18.65 19.74 -9.76
CA SER A 475 -17.82 20.93 -9.90
C SER A 475 -17.99 21.63 -11.24
N PRO A 476 -17.97 22.97 -11.25
CA PRO A 476 -18.11 23.73 -12.49
C PRO A 476 -16.97 23.43 -13.47
N GLN A 477 -15.75 23.15 -12.98
CA GLN A 477 -14.62 22.78 -13.82
C GLN A 477 -14.87 21.47 -14.59
N GLN A 478 -15.39 20.43 -13.93
CA GLN A 478 -15.69 19.16 -14.60
C GLN A 478 -16.90 19.28 -15.53
N LEU A 479 -17.94 20.01 -15.13
CA LEU A 479 -19.10 20.32 -15.97
C LEU A 479 -18.66 20.97 -17.29
N LEU A 480 -17.81 21.99 -17.21
CA LEU A 480 -17.31 22.73 -18.37
C LEU A 480 -16.34 21.90 -19.19
N SER A 481 -15.42 21.17 -18.57
CA SER A 481 -14.45 20.32 -19.25
C SER A 481 -15.13 19.22 -20.08
N LEU A 482 -16.08 18.49 -19.48
CA LEU A 482 -16.86 17.47 -20.18
C LEU A 482 -17.70 18.09 -21.29
N SER A 483 -18.41 19.19 -21.02
CA SER A 483 -19.27 19.84 -22.02
C SER A 483 -18.46 20.36 -23.23
N LEU A 484 -17.35 21.06 -22.97
CA LEU A 484 -16.49 21.60 -24.03
C LEU A 484 -15.77 20.50 -24.81
N SER A 485 -15.51 19.34 -24.20
CA SER A 485 -14.93 18.20 -24.93
C SER A 485 -15.84 17.68 -26.05
N MET A 486 -17.15 17.92 -25.99
CA MET A 486 -18.08 17.57 -27.06
C MET A 486 -17.85 18.40 -28.35
N LEU A 487 -17.03 19.45 -28.30
CA LEU A 487 -16.60 20.21 -29.49
C LEU A 487 -15.44 19.55 -30.25
N ASN A 488 -14.75 18.56 -29.66
CA ASN A 488 -13.62 17.86 -30.26
C ASN A 488 -14.06 16.69 -31.15
N VAL A 489 -15.07 16.90 -32.00
CA VAL A 489 -15.66 15.86 -32.87
C VAL A 489 -15.59 16.23 -34.35
N ASP A 490 -16.00 15.30 -35.21
CA ASP A 490 -16.09 15.55 -36.65
C ASP A 490 -17.18 16.59 -37.01
N THR A 491 -17.16 17.08 -38.25
CA THR A 491 -18.05 18.17 -38.69
C THR A 491 -19.53 17.82 -38.65
N ASP A 492 -19.91 16.57 -38.93
CA ASP A 492 -21.32 16.15 -38.95
C ASP A 492 -21.87 16.09 -37.51
N THR A 493 -21.10 15.50 -36.60
CA THR A 493 -21.45 15.46 -35.18
C THR A 493 -21.52 16.85 -34.56
N LEU A 494 -20.65 17.78 -34.97
CA LEU A 494 -20.68 19.18 -34.51
C LEU A 494 -22.01 19.88 -34.80
N LEU A 495 -22.62 19.64 -35.97
CA LEU A 495 -23.90 20.27 -36.35
C LEU A 495 -25.04 19.91 -35.38
N ARG A 496 -25.02 18.67 -34.86
CA ARG A 496 -25.99 18.17 -33.88
C ARG A 496 -25.66 18.63 -32.46
N THR A 497 -24.37 18.81 -32.17
CA THR A 497 -23.87 19.08 -30.82
C THR A 497 -23.94 20.55 -30.44
N ILE A 498 -23.69 21.47 -31.38
CA ILE A 498 -23.66 22.93 -31.11
C ILE A 498 -24.97 23.46 -30.49
N PRO A 499 -26.18 23.14 -31.01
CA PRO A 499 -27.42 23.63 -30.41
C PRO A 499 -27.63 23.13 -28.97
N LEU A 500 -27.28 21.87 -28.72
CA LEU A 500 -27.33 21.27 -27.39
C LEU A 500 -26.35 21.95 -26.43
N LEU A 501 -25.11 22.15 -26.86
CA LEU A 501 -24.06 22.80 -26.07
C LEU A 501 -24.39 24.24 -25.74
N ARG A 502 -25.02 24.99 -26.66
CA ARG A 502 -25.49 26.34 -26.36
C ARG A 502 -26.40 26.31 -25.13
N THR A 503 -27.41 25.45 -25.12
CA THR A 503 -28.33 25.33 -23.98
C THR A 503 -27.61 24.87 -22.72
N LEU A 504 -26.75 23.86 -22.83
CA LEU A 504 -26.00 23.32 -21.69
C LEU A 504 -25.03 24.35 -21.08
N ILE A 505 -24.28 25.07 -21.90
CA ILE A 505 -23.25 26.01 -21.44
C ILE A 505 -23.86 27.34 -21.03
N VAL A 506 -24.82 27.89 -21.77
CA VAL A 506 -25.39 29.21 -21.49
C VAL A 506 -26.53 29.11 -20.48
N ASP A 507 -27.54 28.29 -20.76
CA ASP A 507 -28.82 28.30 -20.04
C ASP A 507 -28.77 27.43 -18.76
N GLU A 508 -27.82 26.48 -18.68
CA GLU A 508 -27.63 25.60 -17.53
C GLU A 508 -26.39 25.95 -16.72
N ILE A 509 -25.18 25.69 -17.24
CA ILE A 509 -23.94 25.87 -16.48
C ILE A 509 -23.63 27.36 -16.26
N GLY A 510 -23.72 28.18 -17.32
CA GLY A 510 -23.45 29.62 -17.29
C GLY A 510 -24.49 30.42 -16.51
N TYR A 511 -25.72 29.92 -16.41
CA TYR A 511 -26.69 30.48 -15.48
C TYR A 511 -26.23 30.31 -14.04
N ASP A 512 -25.80 29.10 -13.66
CA ASP A 512 -25.42 28.76 -12.29
C ASP A 512 -24.03 29.28 -11.91
N TYR A 513 -23.08 29.28 -12.83
CA TYR A 513 -21.65 29.63 -12.64
C TYR A 513 -21.14 30.59 -13.73
N PRO A 514 -21.72 31.78 -13.87
CA PRO A 514 -21.39 32.68 -14.99
C PRO A 514 -19.90 33.07 -15.03
N GLY A 515 -19.26 33.37 -13.89
CA GLY A 515 -17.87 33.79 -13.86
C GLY A 515 -16.92 32.68 -14.30
N THR A 516 -17.04 31.50 -13.67
CA THR A 516 -16.26 30.31 -14.02
C THR A 516 -16.49 29.89 -15.47
N THR A 517 -17.73 30.02 -15.97
CA THR A 517 -18.07 29.71 -17.36
C THR A 517 -17.40 30.66 -18.35
N ILE A 518 -17.43 31.98 -18.09
CA ILE A 518 -16.75 32.98 -18.93
C ILE A 518 -15.24 32.69 -19.00
N GLU A 519 -14.60 32.44 -17.85
CA GLU A 519 -13.17 32.10 -17.79
C GLU A 519 -12.84 30.86 -18.63
N ALA A 520 -13.65 29.80 -18.52
CA ALA A 520 -13.48 28.59 -19.32
C ALA A 520 -13.68 28.82 -20.82
N LEU A 521 -14.65 29.65 -21.22
CA LEU A 521 -14.88 29.99 -22.63
C LEU A 521 -13.74 30.84 -23.20
N VAL A 522 -13.16 31.75 -22.41
CA VAL A 522 -11.96 32.51 -22.78
C VAL A 522 -10.79 31.56 -23.01
N ALA A 523 -10.56 30.60 -22.11
CA ALA A 523 -9.53 29.59 -22.26
C ALA A 523 -9.78 28.72 -23.50
N ALA A 524 -11.01 28.27 -23.72
CA ALA A 524 -11.38 27.46 -24.89
C ALA A 524 -11.18 28.22 -26.22
N ALA A 525 -11.49 29.51 -26.27
CA ALA A 525 -11.27 30.34 -27.47
C ALA A 525 -9.77 30.45 -27.84
N ALA A 526 -8.88 30.37 -26.85
CA ALA A 526 -7.43 30.34 -27.05
C ALA A 526 -6.91 29.00 -27.59
N SER A 527 -7.65 27.90 -27.42
CA SER A 527 -7.30 26.57 -27.92
C SER A 527 -7.38 26.45 -29.45
N GLU A 528 -6.87 25.35 -30.01
CA GLU A 528 -6.82 25.09 -31.46
C GLU A 528 -8.16 24.58 -32.05
N TYR A 529 -9.27 25.27 -31.75
CA TYR A 529 -10.56 24.99 -32.39
C TYR A 529 -10.66 25.56 -33.81
N ARG A 530 -11.55 24.98 -34.62
CA ARG A 530 -11.91 25.48 -35.95
C ARG A 530 -12.52 26.90 -35.84
N PRO A 531 -12.32 27.80 -36.82
CA PRO A 531 -12.79 29.19 -36.72
C PRO A 531 -14.30 29.35 -36.48
N ASN A 532 -15.12 28.47 -37.07
CA ASN A 532 -16.56 28.45 -36.85
C ASN A 532 -16.92 28.09 -35.40
N VAL A 533 -16.24 27.12 -34.79
CA VAL A 533 -16.43 26.74 -33.38
C VAL A 533 -16.00 27.88 -32.46
N LYS A 534 -14.90 28.58 -32.76
CA LYS A 534 -14.46 29.76 -32.00
C LYS A 534 -15.49 30.89 -32.03
N ALA A 535 -16.16 31.09 -33.16
CA ALA A 535 -17.23 32.09 -33.28
C ALA A 535 -18.45 31.74 -32.40
N GLU A 536 -18.83 30.46 -32.33
CA GLU A 536 -19.89 30.00 -31.42
C GLU A 536 -19.51 30.20 -29.95
N ILE A 537 -18.29 29.81 -29.55
CA ILE A 537 -17.76 30.02 -28.18
C ILE A 537 -17.80 31.50 -27.79
N ASP A 538 -17.35 32.39 -28.68
CA ASP A 538 -17.40 33.84 -28.47
C ASP A 538 -18.84 34.36 -28.34
N GLY A 539 -19.76 33.83 -29.16
CA GLY A 539 -21.19 34.12 -29.08
C GLY A 539 -21.80 33.72 -27.73
N TRP A 540 -21.48 32.53 -27.23
CA TRP A 540 -21.94 32.06 -25.91
C TRP A 540 -21.39 32.92 -24.78
N ARG A 541 -20.11 33.28 -24.83
CA ARG A 541 -19.48 34.18 -23.85
C ARG A 541 -20.20 35.52 -23.78
N LYS A 542 -20.38 36.19 -24.93
CA LYS A 542 -21.07 37.49 -25.01
C LYS A 542 -22.51 37.42 -24.50
N CYS A 543 -23.19 36.30 -24.72
CA CYS A 543 -24.54 36.09 -24.22
C CYS A 543 -24.57 36.06 -22.68
N ILE A 544 -23.65 35.33 -22.04
CA ILE A 544 -23.54 35.26 -20.58
C ILE A 544 -23.13 36.62 -19.99
N GLU A 545 -22.16 37.30 -20.60
CA GLU A 545 -21.73 38.65 -20.20
C GLU A 545 -22.91 39.65 -20.25
N SER A 546 -23.67 39.66 -21.35
CA SER A 546 -24.85 40.52 -21.50
C SER A 546 -25.89 40.27 -20.41
N ILE A 547 -26.16 39.00 -20.07
CA ILE A 547 -27.09 38.64 -19.00
C ILE A 547 -26.58 39.13 -17.64
N GLN A 548 -25.28 39.01 -17.36
CA GLN A 548 -24.70 39.55 -16.11
C GLN A 548 -24.82 41.07 -16.04
N ASP A 549 -24.46 41.77 -17.12
CA ASP A 549 -24.55 43.23 -17.19
C ASP A 549 -25.99 43.72 -16.99
N GLU A 550 -26.96 43.07 -17.63
CA GLU A 550 -28.38 43.37 -17.44
C GLU A 550 -28.83 43.20 -15.99
N LEU A 551 -28.39 42.14 -15.32
CA LEU A 551 -28.70 41.89 -13.90
C LEU A 551 -28.04 42.91 -12.97
N GLU A 552 -26.81 43.33 -13.26
CA GLU A 552 -26.09 44.33 -12.46
C GLU A 552 -26.66 45.73 -12.63
N GLN A 553 -27.21 46.05 -13.80
CA GLN A 553 -27.87 47.31 -14.10
C GLN A 553 -29.26 47.44 -13.50
N LEU A 554 -29.84 46.36 -12.93
CA LEU A 554 -31.15 46.43 -12.28
C LEU A 554 -31.15 47.42 -11.10
N PRO A 555 -32.16 48.29 -11.00
CA PRO A 555 -32.26 49.24 -9.89
C PRO A 555 -32.45 48.51 -8.57
N ARG A 556 -31.66 48.89 -7.55
CA ARG A 556 -31.80 48.35 -6.19
C ARG A 556 -32.99 49.00 -5.50
N LEU A 557 -34.11 48.29 -5.45
CA LEU A 557 -35.33 48.72 -4.76
C LEU A 557 -35.16 48.55 -3.24
N ASN A 558 -35.50 49.60 -2.48
CA ASN A 558 -35.38 49.58 -1.02
C ASN A 558 -36.39 48.61 -0.38
N GLU A 559 -37.54 48.42 -1.02
CA GLU A 559 -38.64 47.54 -0.61
C GLU A 559 -38.23 46.06 -0.63
N LEU A 560 -37.29 45.69 -1.49
CA LEU A 560 -36.76 44.33 -1.62
C LEU A 560 -35.49 44.11 -0.78
N ARG A 561 -35.02 45.13 -0.06
CA ARG A 561 -33.81 45.02 0.75
C ARG A 561 -34.12 44.20 2.01
N PRO A 562 -33.44 43.04 2.22
CA PRO A 562 -33.67 42.26 3.42
C PRO A 562 -33.25 43.06 4.67
N PRO A 563 -33.94 42.91 5.82
CA PRO A 563 -33.57 43.57 7.07
C PRO A 563 -32.09 43.31 7.42
N SER A 564 -31.39 44.33 7.91
CA SER A 564 -29.95 44.24 8.24
C SER A 564 -29.62 43.12 9.23
N GLN A 565 -30.52 42.84 10.17
CA GLN A 565 -30.39 41.72 11.10
C GLN A 565 -30.40 40.36 10.38
N LEU A 566 -31.27 40.19 9.39
CA LEU A 566 -31.39 38.97 8.60
C LEU A 566 -30.16 38.78 7.70
N GLN A 567 -29.64 39.87 7.10
CA GLN A 567 -28.37 39.86 6.37
C GLN A 567 -27.21 39.38 7.25
N ARG A 568 -27.11 39.90 8.49
CA ARG A 568 -26.07 39.50 9.45
C ARG A 568 -26.21 38.05 9.88
N GLN A 569 -27.43 37.60 10.18
CA GLN A 569 -27.69 36.21 10.55
C GLN A 569 -27.35 35.25 9.40
N PHE A 570 -27.71 35.60 8.16
CA PHE A 570 -27.37 34.83 6.97
C PHE A 570 -25.86 34.74 6.76
N ALA A 571 -25.13 35.86 6.87
CA ALA A 571 -23.66 35.88 6.76
C ALA A 571 -23.00 34.99 7.83
N LEU A 572 -23.48 35.04 9.08
CA LEU A 572 -23.00 34.19 10.16
C LEU A 572 -23.29 32.70 9.92
N ALA A 573 -24.50 32.36 9.46
CA ALA A 573 -24.88 31.00 9.14
C ALA A 573 -24.02 30.43 8.00
N ARG A 574 -23.80 31.21 6.93
CA ARG A 574 -22.96 30.84 5.79
C ARG A 574 -21.50 30.66 6.21
N SER A 575 -20.95 31.56 7.03
CA SER A 575 -19.60 31.42 7.58
C SER A 575 -19.43 30.14 8.39
N ARG A 576 -20.42 29.78 9.22
CA ARG A 576 -20.41 28.51 9.97
C ARG A 576 -20.47 27.29 9.06
N GLN A 577 -21.26 27.34 7.99
CA GLN A 577 -21.37 26.25 7.02
C GLN A 577 -20.04 26.03 6.28
N ILE A 578 -19.41 27.11 5.80
CA ILE A 578 -18.09 27.06 5.15
C ILE A 578 -17.02 26.51 6.11
N ALA A 579 -16.99 26.99 7.36
CA ALA A 579 -16.04 26.49 8.36
C ALA A 579 -16.23 24.99 8.65
N LYS A 580 -17.47 24.50 8.68
CA LYS A 580 -17.77 23.07 8.84
C LYS A 580 -17.27 22.26 7.64
N ALA A 581 -17.55 22.71 6.42
CA ALA A 581 -17.11 22.05 5.19
C ALA A 581 -15.57 22.01 5.08
N GLN A 582 -14.88 23.11 5.39
CA GLN A 582 -13.41 23.14 5.45
C GLN A 582 -12.85 22.20 6.52
N LYS A 583 -13.48 22.14 7.69
CA LYS A 583 -13.07 21.21 8.75
C LYS A 583 -13.25 19.74 8.33
N GLU A 584 -14.30 19.43 7.58
CA GLU A 584 -14.54 18.10 7.01
C GLU A 584 -13.48 17.75 5.95
N ALA A 585 -13.24 18.64 4.99
CA ALA A 585 -12.27 18.45 3.91
C ALA A 585 -10.82 18.33 4.42
N SER A 586 -10.47 19.08 5.47
CA SER A 586 -9.13 19.05 6.06
C SER A 586 -8.83 17.80 6.91
N LYS A 587 -9.81 16.94 7.21
CA LYS A 587 -9.57 15.68 7.96
C LYS A 587 -8.67 14.70 7.20
N GLY A 588 -8.66 14.74 5.87
CA GLY A 588 -7.78 13.91 5.03
C GLY A 588 -6.39 14.53 4.76
N SER A 589 -6.09 15.70 5.32
CA SER A 589 -4.83 16.39 5.04
C SER A 589 -3.69 15.87 5.91
N ILE A 590 -2.64 15.35 5.27
CA ILE A 590 -1.38 14.94 5.92
C ILE A 590 -0.79 16.08 6.76
N ILE A 591 -0.94 17.33 6.30
CA ILE A 591 -0.43 18.53 7.00
C ILE A 591 -1.03 18.64 8.41
N ARG A 592 -2.30 18.25 8.61
CA ARG A 592 -2.95 18.28 9.91
C ARG A 592 -2.49 17.15 10.84
N HIS A 593 -2.03 16.02 10.27
CA HIS A 593 -1.45 14.93 11.05
C HIS A 593 -0.05 15.26 11.55
N ILE A 594 0.70 16.13 10.85
CA ILE A 594 2.08 16.51 11.22
C ILE A 594 2.20 17.89 11.85
N ALA A 595 1.20 18.76 11.74
CA ALA A 595 1.23 20.13 12.27
C ALA A 595 -0.03 20.48 13.06
N THR A 596 0.16 21.16 14.20
CA THR A 596 -0.94 21.63 15.05
C THR A 596 -1.54 22.92 14.51
N GLU A 597 -2.85 22.91 14.28
CA GLU A 597 -3.61 24.09 13.86
C GLU A 597 -3.95 24.97 15.09
N ILE A 598 -3.46 26.21 15.13
CA ILE A 598 -3.73 27.17 16.20
C ILE A 598 -4.63 28.30 15.65
N PRO A 599 -5.91 28.39 16.03
CA PRO A 599 -6.77 29.47 15.59
C PRO A 599 -6.38 30.79 16.25
N LEU A 600 -5.98 31.77 15.43
CA LEU A 600 -5.64 33.12 15.89
C LEU A 600 -6.86 34.05 15.78
N LYS A 601 -7.15 34.82 16.84
CA LYS A 601 -8.21 35.84 16.81
C LYS A 601 -7.80 37.09 16.02
N ALA A 602 -6.52 37.45 16.08
CA ALA A 602 -5.91 38.55 15.37
C ALA A 602 -4.38 38.42 15.44
N GLY A 603 -3.65 39.05 14.51
CA GLY A 603 -2.19 39.07 14.50
C GLY A 603 -1.65 39.20 13.09
N ARG A 604 -0.39 39.66 12.96
CA ARG A 604 0.32 39.78 11.68
C ARG A 604 1.56 38.90 11.60
N GLY A 605 1.91 38.19 12.69
CA GLY A 605 3.11 37.36 12.78
C GLY A 605 3.06 36.42 13.98
N TRP A 606 4.02 35.49 14.02
CA TRP A 606 4.26 34.57 15.12
C TRP A 606 5.76 34.48 15.43
N PHE A 607 6.10 34.13 16.66
CA PHE A 607 7.49 33.87 17.09
C PHE A 607 7.48 32.67 18.03
N ASN A 608 8.60 31.96 18.14
CA ASN A 608 8.76 30.85 19.08
C ASN A 608 9.60 31.27 20.29
N HIS A 609 9.47 30.53 21.39
CA HIS A 609 10.34 30.66 22.56
C HIS A 609 10.77 29.26 23.00
N MET A 610 12.05 28.95 22.83
CA MET A 610 12.63 27.65 23.20
C MET A 610 13.93 27.87 23.97
N HIS A 611 14.17 27.08 25.01
CA HIS A 611 15.39 27.15 25.84
C HIS A 611 15.71 28.55 26.40
N GLY A 612 14.69 29.35 26.73
CA GLY A 612 14.86 30.69 27.31
C GLY A 612 15.20 31.80 26.30
N VAL A 613 15.15 31.50 25.00
CA VAL A 613 15.45 32.46 23.92
C VAL A 613 14.24 32.61 23.00
N TYR A 614 13.88 33.87 22.68
CA TYR A 614 12.86 34.19 21.68
C TYR A 614 13.46 34.10 20.27
N GLY A 615 12.80 33.37 19.37
CA GLY A 615 13.16 33.35 17.95
C GLY A 615 12.61 34.56 17.19
N GLU A 616 13.09 34.74 15.95
CA GLU A 616 12.70 35.88 15.13
C GLU A 616 11.20 35.84 14.71
N PRO A 617 10.49 36.99 14.71
CA PRO A 617 9.10 37.04 14.30
C PRO A 617 8.94 36.77 12.80
N SER A 618 8.14 35.77 12.46
CA SER A 618 7.73 35.47 11.09
C SER A 618 6.37 36.09 10.78
N SER A 619 6.19 36.70 9.60
CA SER A 619 4.91 37.28 9.17
C SER A 619 3.90 36.20 8.76
N LEU A 620 2.64 36.38 9.15
CA LEU A 620 1.54 35.55 8.66
C LEU A 620 1.24 35.93 7.21
N LYS A 621 1.21 34.94 6.31
CA LYS A 621 0.74 35.12 4.93
C LYS A 621 -0.75 34.83 4.87
N SER A 622 -1.50 35.68 4.17
CA SER A 622 -2.90 35.44 3.85
C SER A 622 -3.00 34.55 2.62
N PHE A 623 -3.84 33.52 2.71
CA PHE A 623 -4.32 32.78 1.55
C PHE A 623 -5.77 33.21 1.34
N GLU A 624 -6.05 33.86 0.22
CA GLU A 624 -7.40 34.16 -0.20
C GLU A 624 -7.86 33.09 -1.18
N TYR A 625 -9.09 32.63 -1.02
CA TYR A 625 -9.75 31.71 -1.93
C TYR A 625 -11.15 32.23 -2.20
N SER A 626 -11.52 32.30 -3.48
CA SER A 626 -12.85 32.70 -3.93
C SER A 626 -13.59 31.47 -4.43
N ILE A 627 -14.88 31.38 -4.13
CA ILE A 627 -15.76 30.29 -4.55
C ILE A 627 -17.00 30.91 -5.19
N GLU A 628 -17.30 30.51 -6.42
CA GLU A 628 -18.59 30.76 -7.03
C GLU A 628 -19.59 29.68 -6.58
N LEU A 629 -20.77 30.09 -6.11
CA LEU A 629 -21.83 29.15 -5.74
C LEU A 629 -22.87 29.08 -6.85
N PRO A 630 -23.46 27.89 -7.12
CA PRO A 630 -24.50 27.74 -8.12
C PRO A 630 -25.72 28.61 -7.77
N ARG A 631 -26.15 29.46 -8.69
CA ARG A 631 -27.28 30.38 -8.47
C ARG A 631 -28.55 29.64 -8.04
N ARG A 632 -28.92 28.53 -8.68
CA ARG A 632 -30.14 27.77 -8.34
C ARG A 632 -30.09 27.16 -6.96
N GLU A 633 -28.93 26.68 -6.50
CA GLU A 633 -28.78 26.17 -5.13
C GLU A 633 -28.98 27.28 -4.09
N VAL A 634 -28.59 28.52 -4.42
CA VAL A 634 -28.76 29.68 -3.54
C VAL A 634 -30.21 30.20 -3.55
N LEU A 635 -30.85 30.22 -4.72
CA LEU A 635 -32.19 30.79 -4.91
C LEU A 635 -33.32 29.82 -4.57
N ASP A 636 -33.19 28.55 -4.97
CA ASP A 636 -34.17 27.48 -4.75
C ASP A 636 -33.47 26.12 -4.56
N PRO A 637 -32.89 25.86 -3.37
CA PRO A 637 -32.17 24.61 -3.11
C PRO A 637 -33.05 23.37 -3.22
N ILE A 638 -34.35 23.49 -2.91
CA ILE A 638 -35.29 22.35 -2.98
C ILE A 638 -35.59 22.04 -4.45
N GLY A 639 -35.93 23.04 -5.25
CA GLY A 639 -36.15 22.87 -6.69
C GLY A 639 -34.90 22.37 -7.40
N ASN A 640 -33.71 22.87 -7.03
CA ASN A 640 -32.46 22.37 -7.58
C ASN A 640 -32.20 20.90 -7.23
N ALA A 641 -32.46 20.48 -5.99
CA ALA A 641 -32.35 19.08 -5.57
C ALA A 641 -33.32 18.16 -6.33
N ILE A 642 -34.57 18.58 -6.52
CA ILE A 642 -35.59 17.85 -7.31
C ILE A 642 -35.16 17.75 -8.77
N ARG A 643 -34.70 18.86 -9.37
CA ARG A 643 -34.18 18.89 -10.74
C ARG A 643 -32.99 17.95 -10.90
N GLY A 644 -32.03 18.00 -9.99
CA GLY A 644 -30.88 17.08 -9.99
C GLY A 644 -31.31 15.62 -9.91
N PHE A 645 -32.34 15.30 -9.11
CA PHE A 645 -32.91 13.96 -9.09
C PHE A 645 -33.49 13.55 -10.44
N HIS A 646 -34.30 14.40 -11.08
CA HIS A 646 -34.87 14.11 -12.40
C HIS A 646 -33.79 13.88 -13.46
N LEU A 647 -32.74 14.70 -13.49
CA LEU A 647 -31.61 14.53 -14.40
C LEU A 647 -30.90 13.19 -14.22
N ARG A 648 -30.75 12.72 -12.98
CA ARG A 648 -30.13 11.43 -12.68
C ARG A 648 -31.02 10.23 -13.00
N THR A 649 -32.34 10.41 -12.95
CA THR A 649 -33.33 9.36 -13.23
C THR A 649 -33.84 9.35 -14.66
N ALA A 650 -33.42 10.32 -15.47
CA ALA A 650 -33.77 10.39 -16.89
C ALA A 650 -33.42 9.07 -17.59
N ARG A 651 -34.28 8.64 -18.51
CA ARG A 651 -34.06 7.46 -19.36
C ARG A 651 -33.70 7.92 -20.77
N LYS A 652 -32.99 7.07 -21.52
CA LYS A 652 -32.87 7.26 -22.97
C LYS A 652 -34.29 7.36 -23.56
N ASN A 653 -34.52 8.39 -24.38
CA ASN A 653 -35.78 8.67 -25.08
C ASN A 653 -36.93 9.20 -24.18
N SER A 654 -36.62 9.74 -22.99
CA SER A 654 -37.60 10.53 -22.23
C SER A 654 -37.55 12.00 -22.66
N GLU A 655 -38.70 12.60 -22.98
CA GLU A 655 -38.79 14.05 -23.27
C GLU A 655 -38.33 14.91 -22.10
#